data_AF-A0A8C3HEP0-F1
#
_entry.id   AF-A0A8C3HEP0-F1
#
_cell.length_a   1.000
_cell.length_b   1.000
_cell.length_c   1.000
_cell.angle_alpha   90.00
_cell.angle_beta   90.00
_cell.angle_gamma   90.00
#
_symmetry.space_group_name_H-M   'P 1'
#
loop_
_entity.id
_entity.type
_entity.pdbx_description
1 polymer ?
#
loop_
_entity_poly.entity_id
_entity_poly.type
_entity_poly.pdbx_seq_one_letter_code
_entity_poly.pdbx_strand_id
1 'polypeptide(L)'
;MAQLQPGGTAVAPPATDALGSAMSLADPVTTCLSPAVHYMVCKLGFEIEDSHSVNSIVSENGEVCWRTITEFVHYRESDQNVDYIKSVQLLGPLCESVHLHLQSLTMEQFEVQYSLWFQWTNCTELLLEVFAALDSMEATAIALSLMKLTSCLERALGDVFLLIGKDCPFLLRDLLASQELAAVFGQSVMNVLRVFIGSPYGLNLRNILWHGFASPQEIPAKYCSMLLILTAGLGQLLKIYLLQTETILVHRPYIAFTNLKELDIFPDINHEALSLTEELAKISSFVLKTMLPFWVAALTAFRQHRYADCVILLLPQLETGLRLLFATVNKCPNRLLTAESSSLYTTFDEMLTKQLNDKEINQLPLILGEPSMEFLWDFLNHQEGPRVRDHLSHGEINLHEFPREIANQILAFSVTLLCRFSKVEELTAFKEHTAIKPLIICANCYRSRFHPIARLKKQVLKCMKSISSWPELPIVPEEQIQEIPGLERSAETSPCISMTTEILSQLQHHLPQNCYILDDLMNNLLSEKLLVELCSTHICTLYCPRSVLEILVVFRKISTQCHQVSDQVIASTEMRYTQWINKILRSRQRHNYLRMLHSIKFLSPVLRLILMLIILELINIHTICEKNPCDYQQYIKFLKSILQYTENLVTYTSPEKNKWDESMELTHKALIKIRTFSERKLTLMQLATQVKLS
;
A
#
# COMPACT_ATOMS: atom_id res chain seq x y z
N MET A 1 -32.04 -46.32 -31.01
CA MET A 1 -32.05 -46.91 -29.66
C MET A 1 -30.76 -46.48 -28.96
N ALA A 2 -30.90 -46.06 -27.70
CA ALA A 2 -29.86 -45.69 -26.73
C ALA A 2 -29.06 -44.40 -26.96
N GLN A 3 -29.40 -43.42 -26.12
CA GLN A 3 -28.76 -42.13 -25.89
C GLN A 3 -27.45 -42.29 -25.11
N LEU A 4 -26.44 -41.48 -25.44
CA LEU A 4 -25.22 -41.27 -24.65
C LEU A 4 -25.38 -39.96 -23.87
N GLN A 5 -25.37 -40.05 -22.54
CA GLN A 5 -25.25 -38.90 -21.62
C GLN A 5 -23.77 -38.49 -21.49
N PRO A 6 -23.46 -37.19 -21.36
CA PRO A 6 -22.12 -36.71 -20.99
C PRO A 6 -21.94 -36.71 -19.47
N GLY A 7 -20.79 -37.21 -19.01
CA GLY A 7 -20.41 -37.31 -17.60
C GLY A 7 -20.19 -35.95 -16.94
N GLY A 8 -20.83 -35.77 -15.79
CA GLY A 8 -20.53 -34.68 -14.87
C GLY A 8 -19.25 -34.97 -14.08
N THR A 9 -18.31 -34.04 -14.11
CA THR A 9 -17.17 -34.00 -13.19
C THR A 9 -17.67 -33.50 -11.83
N ALA A 10 -17.73 -34.41 -10.86
CA ALA A 10 -17.97 -34.09 -9.46
C ALA A 10 -16.85 -33.17 -8.95
N VAL A 11 -17.26 -32.00 -8.44
CA VAL A 11 -16.41 -31.07 -7.70
C VAL A 11 -15.99 -31.76 -6.41
N ALA A 12 -14.69 -31.98 -6.24
CA ALA A 12 -14.11 -32.46 -4.99
C ALA A 12 -14.35 -31.42 -3.87
N PRO A 13 -14.63 -31.86 -2.62
CA PRO A 13 -14.82 -30.93 -1.50
C PRO A 13 -13.52 -30.15 -1.20
N PRO A 14 -13.62 -28.93 -0.63
CA PRO A 14 -12.46 -28.12 -0.33
C PRO A 14 -11.56 -28.83 0.69
N ALA A 15 -10.24 -28.69 0.51
CA ALA A 15 -9.18 -29.29 1.33
C ALA A 15 -9.06 -28.70 2.75
N THR A 16 -10.17 -28.46 3.45
CA THR A 16 -10.19 -27.99 4.83
C THR A 16 -9.93 -29.11 5.84
N ASP A 17 -10.30 -30.35 5.53
CA ASP A 17 -10.20 -31.48 6.47
C ASP A 17 -8.78 -32.02 6.64
N ALA A 18 -7.87 -31.72 5.71
CA ALA A 18 -6.47 -32.16 5.80
C ALA A 18 -5.58 -31.24 6.65
N LEU A 19 -6.00 -30.00 6.95
CA LEU A 19 -5.22 -29.08 7.78
C LEU A 19 -5.32 -29.38 9.28
N GLY A 20 -6.46 -29.96 9.72
CA GLY A 20 -6.76 -30.19 11.13
C GLY A 20 -5.90 -31.25 11.81
N SER A 21 -5.33 -32.21 11.06
CA SER A 21 -4.50 -33.29 11.62
C SER A 21 -2.99 -33.04 11.55
N ALA A 22 -2.53 -31.98 10.88
CA ALA A 22 -1.12 -31.74 10.58
C ALA A 22 -0.43 -30.66 11.44
N MET A 23 -1.12 -30.04 12.41
CA MET A 23 -0.55 -28.97 13.26
C MET A 23 0.21 -29.46 14.50
N SER A 24 0.94 -30.56 14.38
CA SER A 24 1.80 -31.06 15.46
C SER A 24 3.25 -30.65 15.19
N LEU A 25 3.61 -29.40 15.50
CA LEU A 25 5.02 -29.09 15.81
C LEU A 25 5.39 -29.92 17.05
N ALA A 26 6.39 -30.79 16.93
CA ALA A 26 6.73 -31.81 17.92
C ALA A 26 7.15 -31.25 19.29
N ASP A 27 7.47 -29.96 19.37
CA ASP A 27 7.69 -29.20 20.60
C ASP A 27 6.98 -27.83 20.52
N PRO A 28 6.48 -27.29 21.64
CA PRO A 28 5.93 -25.94 21.68
C PRO A 28 7.03 -24.93 21.29
N VAL A 29 6.77 -24.13 20.25
CA VAL A 29 7.68 -23.05 19.84
C VAL A 29 7.80 -22.04 20.98
N THR A 30 8.98 -21.97 21.60
CA THR A 30 9.28 -21.05 22.72
C THR A 30 9.84 -19.72 22.24
N THR A 31 10.41 -19.67 21.03
CA THR A 31 10.98 -18.46 20.42
C THR A 31 10.90 -18.56 18.89
N CYS A 32 10.76 -17.42 18.21
CA CYS A 32 10.91 -17.33 16.75
C CYS A 32 12.30 -16.82 16.32
N LEU A 33 13.20 -16.59 17.27
CA LEU A 33 14.59 -16.27 16.99
C LEU A 33 15.38 -17.55 16.69
N SER A 34 16.26 -17.52 15.69
CA SER A 34 17.20 -18.61 15.49
C SER A 34 18.16 -18.70 16.69
N PRO A 35 18.77 -19.87 16.99
CA PRO A 35 19.66 -20.02 18.14
C PRO A 35 20.79 -18.99 18.20
N ALA A 36 21.37 -18.65 17.04
CA ALA A 36 22.43 -17.65 16.95
C ALA A 36 21.92 -16.23 17.26
N VAL A 37 20.75 -15.87 16.72
CA VAL A 37 20.12 -14.57 16.95
C VAL A 37 19.65 -14.44 18.39
N HIS A 38 19.02 -15.48 18.93
CA HIS A 38 18.60 -15.54 20.33
C HIS A 38 19.80 -15.37 21.26
N TYR A 39 20.93 -16.04 20.99
CA TYR A 39 22.14 -15.87 21.78
C TYR A 39 22.69 -14.43 21.69
N MET A 40 22.82 -13.89 20.47
CA MET A 40 23.29 -12.53 20.22
C MET A 40 22.46 -11.48 20.97
N VAL A 41 21.13 -11.59 20.91
CA VAL A 41 20.21 -10.60 21.49
C VAL A 41 20.06 -10.80 22.99
N CYS A 42 19.74 -12.01 23.42
CA CYS A 42 19.27 -12.26 24.79
C CYS A 42 20.40 -12.53 25.79
N LYS A 43 21.60 -12.91 25.33
CA LYS A 43 22.68 -13.40 26.21
C LYS A 43 24.01 -12.67 26.04
N LEU A 44 24.50 -12.53 24.81
CA LEU A 44 25.88 -12.12 24.53
C LEU A 44 26.31 -10.81 25.22
N GLY A 45 25.46 -9.78 25.22
CA GLY A 45 25.76 -8.50 25.86
C GLY A 45 25.89 -8.56 27.38
N PHE A 46 25.40 -9.62 28.02
CA PHE A 46 25.33 -9.72 29.49
C PHE A 46 26.20 -10.84 30.05
N GLU A 47 27.13 -11.37 29.25
CA GLU A 47 28.11 -12.37 29.71
C GLU A 47 29.24 -11.74 30.53
N ILE A 48 29.54 -10.47 30.28
CA ILE A 48 30.52 -9.71 31.04
C ILE A 48 29.78 -8.99 32.17
N GLU A 49 30.11 -9.33 33.41
CA GLU A 49 29.49 -8.73 34.61
C GLU A 49 30.26 -7.50 35.15
N ASP A 50 31.11 -6.89 34.33
CA ASP A 50 31.90 -5.72 34.73
C ASP A 50 30.98 -4.51 34.95
N SER A 51 31.00 -3.94 36.16
CA SER A 51 30.25 -2.72 36.44
C SER A 51 31.04 -1.50 35.98
N HIS A 52 30.50 -0.72 35.04
CA HIS A 52 31.05 0.58 34.67
C HIS A 52 30.36 1.68 35.49
N SER A 53 31.14 2.68 35.92
CA SER A 53 30.57 3.85 36.56
C SER A 53 29.70 4.60 35.56
N VAL A 54 28.43 4.84 35.88
CA VAL A 54 27.54 5.64 35.01
C VAL A 54 28.14 7.00 34.68
N ASN A 55 28.90 7.60 35.60
CA ASN A 55 29.54 8.90 35.43
C ASN A 55 30.57 8.94 34.28
N SER A 56 31.08 7.78 33.82
CA SER A 56 31.93 7.71 32.62
C SER A 56 31.14 7.67 31.32
N ILE A 57 29.83 7.36 31.39
CA ILE A 57 28.93 7.20 30.24
C ILE A 57 28.02 8.42 30.09
N VAL A 58 27.47 8.93 31.20
CA VAL A 58 26.59 10.08 31.25
C VAL A 58 27.00 11.00 32.41
N SER A 59 27.11 12.29 32.15
CA SER A 59 27.42 13.28 33.19
C SER A 59 26.21 13.54 34.11
N GLU A 60 26.43 14.19 35.25
CA GLU A 60 25.35 14.59 36.16
C GLU A 60 24.30 15.48 35.46
N ASN A 61 24.69 16.25 34.45
CA ASN A 61 23.80 17.11 33.66
C ASN A 61 23.14 16.39 32.46
N GLY A 62 23.37 15.07 32.29
CA GLY A 62 22.77 14.28 31.22
C GLY A 62 23.54 14.31 29.90
N GLU A 63 24.78 14.78 29.90
CA GLU A 63 25.61 14.77 28.69
C GLU A 63 26.17 13.37 28.43
N VAL A 64 26.00 12.88 27.20
CA VAL A 64 26.41 11.54 26.80
C VAL A 64 27.88 11.56 26.39
N CYS A 65 28.70 10.75 27.06
CA CYS A 65 30.13 10.61 26.76
C CYS A 65 30.34 9.65 25.59
N TRP A 66 30.20 10.16 24.37
CA TRP A 66 30.42 9.39 23.15
C TRP A 66 31.81 8.79 23.03
N ARG A 67 32.83 9.45 23.60
CA ARG A 67 34.20 8.92 23.63
C ARG A 67 34.24 7.56 24.34
N THR A 68 33.71 7.48 25.56
CA THR A 68 33.64 6.22 26.31
C THR A 68 32.86 5.17 25.53
N ILE A 69 31.66 5.49 25.03
CA ILE A 69 30.80 4.51 24.35
C ILE A 69 31.48 3.95 23.09
N THR A 70 32.12 4.82 22.29
CA THR A 70 32.74 4.41 21.02
C THR A 70 34.01 3.59 21.19
N GLU A 71 34.70 3.69 22.35
CA GLU A 71 35.86 2.84 22.68
C GLU A 71 35.48 1.35 22.82
N PHE A 72 34.21 1.03 23.08
CA PHE A 72 33.70 -0.35 23.17
C PHE A 72 33.20 -0.92 21.83
N VAL A 73 33.30 -0.15 20.74
CA VAL A 73 33.07 -0.68 19.38
C VAL A 73 34.36 -1.27 18.86
N HIS A 74 34.35 -2.56 18.54
CA HIS A 74 35.50 -3.28 18.02
C HIS A 74 35.50 -3.32 16.50
N TYR A 75 36.69 -3.24 15.89
CA TYR A 75 36.88 -3.28 14.45
C TYR A 75 37.80 -4.45 14.08
N ARG A 76 37.45 -5.16 13.01
CA ARG A 76 38.27 -6.27 12.52
C ARG A 76 39.57 -5.74 11.92
N GLU A 77 40.69 -6.36 12.28
CA GLU A 77 42.02 -5.97 11.81
C GLU A 77 42.15 -6.02 10.28
N SER A 78 41.44 -6.94 9.62
CA SER A 78 41.57 -7.22 8.19
C SER A 78 41.00 -6.13 7.28
N ASP A 79 39.84 -5.58 7.61
CA ASP A 79 39.05 -4.72 6.72
C ASP A 79 38.49 -3.47 7.41
N GLN A 80 38.84 -3.24 8.68
CA GLN A 80 38.36 -2.13 9.50
C GLN A 80 36.82 -2.05 9.59
N ASN A 81 36.12 -3.15 9.29
CA ASN A 81 34.69 -3.25 9.51
C ASN A 81 34.37 -3.54 10.97
N VAL A 82 33.19 -3.11 11.42
CA VAL A 82 32.71 -3.35 12.78
C VAL A 82 32.61 -4.85 13.04
N ASP A 83 33.28 -5.32 14.10
CA ASP A 83 33.07 -6.65 14.63
C ASP A 83 31.85 -6.63 15.56
N TYR A 84 30.69 -6.94 14.99
CA TYR A 84 29.41 -6.85 15.69
C TYR A 84 29.34 -7.76 16.92
N ILE A 85 29.85 -8.99 16.85
CA ILE A 85 29.80 -9.94 17.97
C ILE A 85 30.60 -9.35 19.15
N LYS A 86 31.85 -8.96 18.90
CA LYS A 86 32.70 -8.41 19.96
C LYS A 86 32.15 -7.09 20.49
N SER A 87 31.63 -6.24 19.62
CA SER A 87 31.03 -4.95 20.00
C SER A 87 29.79 -5.14 20.88
N VAL A 88 28.89 -6.08 20.57
CA VAL A 88 27.72 -6.37 21.42
C VAL A 88 28.16 -6.84 22.80
N GLN A 89 29.13 -7.75 22.87
CA GLN A 89 29.66 -8.26 24.14
C GLN A 89 30.25 -7.14 25.00
N LEU A 90 30.96 -6.19 24.39
CA LEU A 90 31.61 -5.07 25.07
C LEU A 90 30.66 -3.92 25.44
N LEU A 91 29.61 -3.67 24.64
CA LEU A 91 28.65 -2.60 24.89
C LEU A 91 27.57 -2.97 25.91
N GLY A 92 27.31 -4.25 26.13
CA GLY A 92 26.23 -4.67 27.02
C GLY A 92 26.40 -4.29 28.50
N PRO A 93 27.60 -4.32 29.10
CA PRO A 93 27.85 -3.75 30.44
C PRO A 93 27.51 -2.25 30.55
N LEU A 94 27.69 -1.48 29.47
CA LEU A 94 27.29 -0.07 29.42
C LEU A 94 25.75 0.04 29.39
N CYS A 95 25.07 -0.85 28.66
CA CYS A 95 23.61 -0.90 28.64
C CYS A 95 23.03 -1.18 30.03
N GLU A 96 23.65 -2.08 30.81
CA GLU A 96 23.28 -2.32 32.22
C GLU A 96 23.38 -1.05 33.05
N SER A 97 24.54 -0.40 33.00
CA SER A 97 24.85 0.78 33.81
C SER A 97 23.90 1.94 33.49
N VAL A 98 23.59 2.13 32.21
CA VAL A 98 22.60 3.11 31.73
C VAL A 98 21.19 2.75 32.18
N HIS A 99 20.81 1.48 32.13
CA HIS A 99 19.49 1.04 32.57
C HIS A 99 19.26 1.32 34.06
N LEU A 100 20.21 0.94 34.91
CA LEU A 100 20.16 1.20 36.35
C LEU A 100 20.10 2.70 36.67
N HIS A 101 20.83 3.52 35.91
CA HIS A 101 20.75 4.98 36.01
C HIS A 101 19.36 5.49 35.69
N LEU A 102 18.80 5.10 34.54
CA LEU A 102 17.46 5.54 34.16
C LEU A 102 16.39 5.11 35.16
N GLN A 103 16.47 3.89 35.70
CA GLN A 103 15.56 3.41 36.75
C GLN A 103 15.68 4.19 38.07
N SER A 104 16.81 4.87 38.31
CA SER A 104 17.00 5.69 39.50
C SER A 104 16.39 7.08 39.39
N LEU A 105 16.02 7.52 38.17
CA LEU A 105 15.47 8.84 37.92
C LEU A 105 13.95 8.85 38.04
N THR A 106 13.39 9.93 38.58
CA THR A 106 11.97 10.21 38.43
C THR A 106 11.66 10.78 37.05
N MET A 107 10.39 10.75 36.64
CA MET A 107 9.93 11.38 35.40
C MET A 107 10.35 12.85 35.29
N GLU A 108 10.20 13.61 36.39
CA GLU A 108 10.57 15.03 36.43
C GLU A 108 12.09 15.23 36.25
N GLN A 109 12.90 14.41 36.92
CA GLN A 109 14.36 14.46 36.77
C GLN A 109 14.78 14.12 35.34
N PHE A 110 14.20 13.07 34.76
CA PHE A 110 14.47 12.66 33.39
C PHE A 110 14.06 13.74 32.38
N GLU A 111 12.89 14.34 32.55
CA GLU A 111 12.41 15.40 31.67
C GLU A 111 13.31 16.63 31.72
N VAL A 112 13.68 17.10 32.94
CA VAL A 112 14.61 18.23 33.12
C VAL A 112 15.97 17.94 32.48
N GLN A 113 16.46 16.70 32.59
CA GLN A 113 17.78 16.32 32.13
C GLN A 113 17.85 16.07 30.60
N TYR A 114 16.80 15.50 30.00
CA TYR A 114 16.87 14.99 28.61
C TYR A 114 15.87 15.60 27.62
N SER A 115 14.78 16.24 28.05
CA SER A 115 13.71 16.73 27.14
C SER A 115 14.24 17.69 26.07
N LEU A 116 15.15 18.60 26.45
CA LEU A 116 15.83 19.52 25.52
C LEU A 116 16.58 18.76 24.41
N TRP A 117 17.19 17.63 24.76
CA TRP A 117 18.01 16.81 23.85
C TRP A 117 17.18 15.92 22.93
N PHE A 118 15.87 15.89 23.10
CA PHE A 118 14.94 15.14 22.25
C PHE A 118 14.23 16.00 21.20
N GLN A 119 14.30 17.33 21.32
CA GLN A 119 13.58 18.26 20.43
C GLN A 119 13.94 18.08 18.95
N TRP A 120 15.18 17.65 18.65
CA TRP A 120 15.63 17.38 17.28
C TRP A 120 14.88 16.24 16.58
N THR A 121 14.13 15.42 17.31
CA THR A 121 13.32 14.34 16.72
C THR A 121 11.90 14.79 16.36
N ASN A 122 11.49 15.97 16.83
CA ASN A 122 10.10 16.44 16.83
C ASN A 122 9.10 15.47 17.49
N CYS A 123 9.59 14.55 18.34
CA CYS A 123 8.82 13.47 18.98
C CYS A 123 9.16 13.35 20.48
N THR A 124 9.42 14.46 21.18
CA THR A 124 9.82 14.44 22.61
C THR A 124 8.84 13.70 23.50
N GLU A 125 7.53 13.89 23.29
CA GLU A 125 6.48 13.21 24.08
C GLU A 125 6.57 11.69 23.97
N LEU A 126 6.82 11.16 22.76
CA LEU A 126 7.03 9.73 22.54
C LEU A 126 8.23 9.20 23.33
N LEU A 127 9.32 9.97 23.40
CA LEU A 127 10.54 9.55 24.10
C LEU A 127 10.36 9.58 25.63
N LEU A 128 9.53 10.49 26.12
CA LEU A 128 9.06 10.50 27.51
C LEU A 128 8.15 9.30 27.83
N GLU A 129 7.25 8.92 26.90
CA GLU A 129 6.45 7.69 27.04
C GLU A 129 7.34 6.43 27.07
N VAL A 130 8.40 6.39 26.24
CA VAL A 130 9.38 5.29 26.23
C VAL A 130 10.10 5.18 27.57
N PHE A 131 10.49 6.30 28.19
CA PHE A 131 11.07 6.31 29.53
C PHE A 131 10.10 5.72 30.56
N ALA A 132 8.85 6.21 30.59
CA ALA A 132 7.84 5.71 31.52
C ALA A 132 7.56 4.20 31.34
N ALA A 133 7.71 3.68 30.12
CA ALA A 133 7.54 2.26 29.83
C ALA A 133 8.67 1.36 30.37
N LEU A 134 9.83 1.90 30.76
CA LEU A 134 10.95 1.13 31.32
C LEU A 134 10.59 0.47 32.67
N ASP A 135 9.72 1.12 33.45
CA ASP A 135 9.23 0.61 34.74
C ASP A 135 7.90 -0.16 34.60
N SER A 136 7.39 -0.32 33.38
CA SER A 136 6.13 -1.01 33.14
C SER A 136 6.22 -2.50 33.45
N MET A 137 5.19 -3.03 34.11
CA MET A 137 5.02 -4.47 34.33
C MET A 137 4.41 -5.17 33.10
N GLU A 138 4.00 -4.43 32.07
CA GLU A 138 3.42 -5.00 30.87
C GLU A 138 4.50 -5.70 30.02
N ALA A 139 4.30 -7.00 29.75
CA ALA A 139 5.27 -7.85 29.04
C ALA A 139 5.66 -7.35 27.64
N THR A 140 4.83 -6.51 27.02
CA THR A 140 5.00 -6.00 25.65
C THR A 140 5.49 -4.54 25.60
N ALA A 141 5.58 -3.85 26.74
CA ALA A 141 5.89 -2.43 26.80
C ALA A 141 7.24 -2.08 26.18
N ILE A 142 8.29 -2.87 26.49
CA ILE A 142 9.63 -2.67 25.94
C ILE A 142 9.66 -2.86 24.42
N ALA A 143 8.99 -3.90 23.91
CA ALA A 143 8.92 -4.17 22.48
C ALA A 143 8.17 -3.06 21.72
N LEU A 144 7.03 -2.60 22.24
CA LEU A 144 6.29 -1.47 21.68
C LEU A 144 7.12 -0.19 21.68
N SER A 145 7.77 0.09 22.81
CA SER A 145 8.64 1.27 22.98
C SER A 145 9.80 1.26 22.00
N LEU A 146 10.46 0.12 21.82
CA LEU A 146 11.54 -0.02 20.84
C LEU A 146 11.06 0.13 19.39
N MET A 147 9.89 -0.41 19.02
CA MET A 147 9.31 -0.19 17.68
C MET A 147 9.04 1.30 17.43
N LYS A 148 8.44 2.00 18.40
CA LYS A 148 8.19 3.45 18.35
C LYS A 148 9.50 4.26 18.28
N LEU A 149 10.44 3.96 19.17
CA LEU A 149 11.75 4.62 19.27
C LEU A 149 12.57 4.46 17.99
N THR A 150 12.62 3.26 17.43
CA THR A 150 13.39 2.99 16.19
C THR A 150 12.77 3.67 14.97
N SER A 151 11.44 3.68 14.83
CA SER A 151 10.75 4.45 13.79
C SER A 151 10.99 5.96 13.92
N CYS A 152 10.91 6.49 15.15
CA CYS A 152 11.19 7.89 15.45
C CYS A 152 12.62 8.26 15.06
N LEU A 153 13.59 7.44 15.48
CA LEU A 153 15.00 7.67 15.19
C LEU A 153 15.31 7.57 13.70
N GLU A 154 14.74 6.60 12.99
CA GLU A 154 14.89 6.45 11.53
C GLU A 154 14.41 7.71 10.78
N ARG A 155 13.24 8.24 11.15
CA ARG A 155 12.74 9.50 10.59
C ARG A 155 13.65 10.68 10.90
N ALA A 156 14.02 10.85 12.17
CA ALA A 156 14.81 11.99 12.64
C ALA A 156 16.21 12.00 11.99
N LEU A 157 16.85 10.83 11.87
CA LEU A 157 18.11 10.68 11.13
C LEU A 157 17.95 11.03 9.65
N GLY A 158 16.82 10.68 9.02
CA GLY A 158 16.54 11.09 7.65
C GLY A 158 16.38 12.60 7.49
N ASP A 159 15.83 13.31 8.48
CA ASP A 159 15.78 14.79 8.48
C ASP A 159 17.20 15.37 8.57
N VAL A 160 18.07 14.80 9.42
CA VAL A 160 19.48 15.21 9.54
C VAL A 160 20.26 14.92 8.27
N PHE A 161 20.03 13.76 7.63
CA PHE A 161 20.67 13.40 6.37
C PHE A 161 20.43 14.48 5.30
N LEU A 162 19.21 15.03 5.24
CA LEU A 162 18.81 16.05 4.26
C LEU A 162 19.44 17.44 4.51
N LEU A 163 20.19 17.64 5.58
CA LEU A 163 21.05 18.81 5.73
C LEU A 163 22.18 18.83 4.70
N ILE A 164 22.63 17.65 4.24
CA ILE A 164 23.77 17.48 3.33
C ILE A 164 23.34 16.78 2.03
N GLY A 165 22.58 15.69 2.15
CA GLY A 165 22.13 14.86 1.03
C GLY A 165 20.90 15.42 0.32
N LYS A 166 20.52 14.77 -0.80
CA LYS A 166 19.33 15.13 -1.59
C LYS A 166 18.21 14.11 -1.47
N ASP A 167 18.54 12.83 -1.65
CA ASP A 167 17.58 11.73 -1.60
C ASP A 167 17.93 10.82 -0.42
N CYS A 168 17.09 10.82 0.61
CA CYS A 168 17.29 9.99 1.79
C CYS A 168 17.26 8.50 1.40
N PRO A 169 18.23 7.67 1.82
CA PRO A 169 18.20 6.23 1.61
C PRO A 169 16.91 5.61 2.16
N PHE A 170 16.35 4.65 1.41
CA PHE A 170 15.11 3.96 1.79
C PHE A 170 15.32 2.97 2.95
N LEU A 171 16.49 2.31 3.02
CA LEU A 171 16.79 1.33 4.05
C LEU A 171 17.56 1.98 5.21
N LEU A 172 17.09 1.78 6.45
CA LEU A 172 17.78 2.26 7.66
C LEU A 172 19.26 1.88 7.71
N ARG A 173 19.61 0.66 7.31
CA ARG A 173 21.01 0.20 7.27
C ARG A 173 21.88 1.10 6.39
N ASP A 174 21.35 1.51 5.23
CA ASP A 174 22.08 2.30 4.26
C ASP A 174 22.12 3.78 4.71
N LEU A 175 21.06 4.27 5.35
CA LEU A 175 21.04 5.56 6.04
C LEU A 175 22.12 5.63 7.12
N LEU A 176 22.23 4.61 7.99
CA LEU A 176 23.23 4.54 9.06
C LEU A 176 24.67 4.37 8.54
N ALA A 177 24.85 3.88 7.31
CA ALA A 177 26.15 3.74 6.67
C ALA A 177 26.55 4.97 5.82
N SER A 178 25.66 5.97 5.74
CA SER A 178 25.86 7.16 4.91
C SER A 178 27.00 8.06 5.43
N GLN A 179 27.72 8.68 4.49
CA GLN A 179 28.79 9.62 4.83
C GLN A 179 28.22 10.96 5.32
N GLU A 180 27.00 11.28 4.89
CA GLU A 180 26.24 12.46 5.30
C GLU A 180 25.99 12.44 6.81
N LEU A 181 25.47 11.33 7.36
CA LEU A 181 25.29 11.23 8.82
C LEU A 181 26.62 11.11 9.55
N ALA A 182 27.61 10.43 8.98
CA ALA A 182 28.95 10.35 9.56
C ALA A 182 29.64 11.73 9.63
N ALA A 183 29.36 12.65 8.71
CA ALA A 183 29.87 14.02 8.74
C ALA A 183 29.25 14.86 9.87
N VAL A 184 28.01 14.57 10.25
CA VAL A 184 27.31 15.28 11.34
C VAL A 184 27.64 14.69 12.71
N PHE A 185 27.51 13.37 12.85
CA PHE A 185 27.62 12.68 14.15
C PHE A 185 28.97 12.02 14.40
N GLY A 186 29.77 11.81 13.36
CA GLY A 186 31.02 11.05 13.43
C GLY A 186 30.81 9.56 13.11
N GLN A 187 31.78 8.98 12.38
CA GLN A 187 31.70 7.59 11.93
C GLN A 187 31.59 6.58 13.09
N SER A 188 32.33 6.80 14.19
CA SER A 188 32.29 5.91 15.35
C SER A 188 30.91 5.90 16.04
N VAL A 189 30.24 7.05 16.11
CA VAL A 189 28.88 7.18 16.66
C VAL A 189 27.88 6.42 15.79
N MET A 190 27.97 6.57 14.47
CA MET A 190 27.13 5.81 13.54
C MET A 190 27.38 4.30 13.64
N ASN A 191 28.63 3.88 13.89
CA ASN A 191 28.96 2.47 14.12
C ASN A 191 28.33 1.90 15.39
N VAL A 192 28.18 2.69 16.47
CA VAL A 192 27.39 2.27 17.65
C VAL A 192 25.95 1.99 17.23
N LEU A 193 25.28 2.91 16.53
CA LEU A 193 23.89 2.70 16.08
C LEU A 193 23.74 1.47 15.18
N ARG A 194 24.73 1.22 14.29
CA ARG A 194 24.75 0.03 13.43
C ARG A 194 24.77 -1.28 14.22
N VAL A 195 25.39 -1.31 15.39
CA VAL A 195 25.39 -2.48 16.30
C VAL A 195 23.98 -2.77 16.83
N PHE A 196 23.21 -1.74 17.19
CA PHE A 196 21.89 -1.92 17.80
C PHE A 196 20.75 -2.15 16.78
N ILE A 197 20.65 -1.33 15.74
CA ILE A 197 19.42 -1.23 14.92
C ILE A 197 19.62 -1.36 13.41
N GLY A 198 20.86 -1.35 12.91
CA GLY A 198 21.13 -1.25 11.48
C GLY A 198 21.49 -2.58 10.80
N SER A 199 22.48 -3.30 11.32
CA SER A 199 23.08 -4.43 10.63
C SER A 199 22.41 -5.75 11.03
N PRO A 200 22.12 -6.67 10.08
CA PRO A 200 21.68 -8.03 10.41
C PRO A 200 22.76 -8.85 11.11
N TYR A 201 24.02 -8.40 11.08
CA TYR A 201 25.13 -9.01 11.83
C TYR A 201 25.23 -8.51 13.28
N GLY A 202 24.53 -7.41 13.62
CA GLY A 202 24.41 -6.87 14.98
C GLY A 202 23.13 -7.36 15.67
N LEU A 203 22.64 -6.59 16.64
CA LEU A 203 21.39 -6.88 17.36
C LEU A 203 20.17 -6.78 16.45
N ASN A 204 20.20 -5.90 15.44
CA ASN A 204 19.13 -5.69 14.45
C ASN A 204 17.72 -5.51 15.07
N LEU A 205 17.64 -4.83 16.23
CA LEU A 205 16.43 -4.79 17.06
C LEU A 205 15.21 -4.29 16.29
N ARG A 206 15.39 -3.29 15.42
CA ARG A 206 14.35 -2.74 14.54
C ARG A 206 13.67 -3.85 13.74
N ASN A 207 14.43 -4.63 12.98
CA ASN A 207 13.85 -5.63 12.08
C ASN A 207 13.32 -6.85 12.85
N ILE A 208 14.00 -7.28 13.91
CA ILE A 208 13.52 -8.40 14.74
C ILE A 208 12.13 -8.12 15.30
N LEU A 209 11.89 -6.90 15.79
CA LEU A 209 10.61 -6.49 16.37
C LEU A 209 9.54 -6.23 15.31
N TRP A 210 9.83 -5.41 14.29
CA TRP A 210 8.85 -5.05 13.25
C TRP A 210 8.39 -6.23 12.38
N HIS A 211 9.18 -7.32 12.34
CA HIS A 211 8.81 -8.57 11.66
C HIS A 211 8.27 -9.65 12.62
N GLY A 212 8.13 -9.34 13.92
CA GLY A 212 7.45 -10.22 14.89
C GLY A 212 8.23 -11.46 15.29
N PHE A 213 9.56 -11.44 15.21
CA PHE A 213 10.39 -12.58 15.61
C PHE A 213 10.59 -12.67 17.13
N ALA A 214 10.62 -11.51 17.82
CA ALA A 214 10.78 -11.49 19.27
C ALA A 214 9.43 -11.64 19.99
N SER A 215 9.39 -12.61 20.89
CA SER A 215 8.31 -12.83 21.86
C SER A 215 8.36 -11.77 22.97
N PRO A 216 7.27 -11.57 23.71
CA PRO A 216 7.26 -10.67 24.86
C PRO A 216 8.40 -10.99 25.82
N GLN A 217 9.06 -9.94 26.34
CA GLN A 217 10.21 -10.02 27.25
C GLN A 217 11.48 -10.69 26.72
N GLU A 218 11.54 -11.16 25.45
CA GLU A 218 12.80 -11.68 24.89
C GLU A 218 13.84 -10.59 24.68
N ILE A 219 13.41 -9.36 24.36
CA ILE A 219 14.33 -8.22 24.21
C ILE A 219 14.60 -7.58 25.58
N PRO A 220 15.86 -7.53 26.04
CA PRO A 220 16.22 -6.88 27.30
C PRO A 220 15.91 -5.38 27.31
N ALA A 221 15.27 -4.90 28.39
CA ALA A 221 14.94 -3.48 28.59
C ALA A 221 16.18 -2.56 28.53
N LYS A 222 17.35 -3.09 28.88
CA LYS A 222 18.64 -2.40 28.87
C LYS A 222 18.99 -1.82 27.50
N TYR A 223 18.61 -2.50 26.40
CA TYR A 223 18.81 -1.97 25.06
C TYR A 223 17.89 -0.80 24.74
N CYS A 224 16.66 -0.80 25.28
CA CYS A 224 15.73 0.34 25.17
C CYS A 224 16.29 1.56 25.90
N SER A 225 16.74 1.37 27.14
CA SER A 225 17.41 2.43 27.94
C SER A 225 18.63 3.00 27.23
N MET A 226 19.48 2.14 26.67
CA MET A 226 20.65 2.57 25.93
C MET A 226 20.27 3.38 24.68
N LEU A 227 19.34 2.90 23.85
CA LEU A 227 18.90 3.63 22.66
C LEU A 227 18.24 4.97 22.99
N LEU A 228 17.53 5.07 24.11
CA LEU A 228 16.93 6.32 24.58
C LEU A 228 18.02 7.36 24.92
N ILE A 229 19.06 6.96 25.66
CA ILE A 229 20.22 7.83 25.95
C ILE A 229 21.00 8.18 24.68
N LEU A 230 21.23 7.21 23.78
CA LEU A 230 21.90 7.47 22.51
C LEU A 230 21.14 8.51 21.69
N THR A 231 19.80 8.49 21.72
CA THR A 231 18.95 9.48 21.04
C THR A 231 19.16 10.90 21.60
N ALA A 232 19.27 11.05 22.92
CA ALA A 232 19.63 12.33 23.54
C ALA A 232 21.05 12.76 23.16
N GLY A 233 22.01 11.83 23.19
CA GLY A 233 23.40 12.08 22.83
C GLY A 233 23.58 12.54 21.37
N LEU A 234 22.76 12.03 20.45
CA LEU A 234 22.73 12.50 19.07
C LEU A 234 22.23 13.95 19.00
N GLY A 235 21.18 14.28 19.75
CA GLY A 235 20.68 15.65 19.85
C GLY A 235 21.73 16.65 20.35
N GLN A 236 22.57 16.23 21.30
CA GLN A 236 23.69 17.03 21.81
C GLN A 236 24.74 17.30 20.72
N LEU A 237 25.14 16.27 19.96
CA LEU A 237 26.08 16.42 18.84
C LEU A 237 25.49 17.28 17.71
N LEU A 238 24.24 17.06 17.36
CA LEU A 238 23.57 17.81 16.31
C LEU A 238 23.48 19.30 16.65
N LYS A 239 23.17 19.64 17.91
CA LYS A 239 23.13 21.04 18.36
C LYS A 239 24.48 21.73 18.11
N ILE A 240 25.59 21.07 18.41
CA ILE A 240 26.93 21.60 18.16
C ILE A 240 27.16 21.81 16.65
N TYR A 241 26.81 20.81 15.83
CA TYR A 241 26.95 20.89 14.38
C TYR A 241 26.14 22.03 13.76
N LEU A 242 24.86 22.17 14.14
CA LEU A 242 23.97 23.23 13.63
C LEU A 242 24.50 24.62 14.01
N LEU A 243 25.02 24.78 15.23
CA LEU A 243 25.64 26.04 15.68
C LEU A 243 26.92 26.37 14.89
N GLN A 244 27.75 25.38 14.61
CA GLN A 244 29.01 25.58 13.87
C GLN A 244 28.79 25.85 12.38
N THR A 245 27.75 25.27 11.80
CA THR A 245 27.46 25.38 10.36
C THR A 245 26.42 26.45 10.03
N GLU A 246 25.82 27.08 11.04
CA GLU A 246 24.73 28.05 10.90
C GLU A 246 23.54 27.49 10.10
N THR A 247 23.27 26.19 10.23
CA THR A 247 22.17 25.50 9.55
C THR A 247 20.97 25.30 10.47
N ILE A 248 19.79 25.14 9.86
CA ILE A 248 18.53 24.89 10.57
C ILE A 248 18.03 23.51 10.17
N LEU A 249 17.72 22.67 11.16
CA LEU A 249 17.05 21.39 10.92
C LEU A 249 15.60 21.63 10.52
N VAL A 250 15.20 21.09 9.37
CA VAL A 250 13.82 21.13 8.89
C VAL A 250 13.22 19.74 8.94
N HIS A 251 12.11 19.60 9.67
CA HIS A 251 11.38 18.35 9.74
C HIS A 251 10.52 18.14 8.51
N ARG A 252 10.61 16.95 7.92
CA ARG A 252 9.70 16.55 6.84
C ARG A 252 8.25 16.53 7.38
N PRO A 253 7.24 16.84 6.55
CA PRO A 253 5.85 16.72 6.96
C PRO A 253 5.46 15.25 7.17
N TYR A 254 4.53 14.97 8.08
CA TYR A 254 3.94 13.64 8.22
C TYR A 254 3.03 13.33 7.03
N ILE A 255 2.91 12.04 6.70
CA ILE A 255 1.98 11.55 5.70
C ILE A 255 0.59 11.47 6.33
N ALA A 256 -0.39 12.07 5.65
CA ALA A 256 -1.79 11.92 6.00
C ALA A 256 -2.43 10.83 5.12
N PHE A 257 -3.19 9.94 5.74
CA PHE A 257 -4.02 8.99 5.00
C PHE A 257 -5.18 9.72 4.34
N THR A 258 -5.09 9.87 3.02
CA THR A 258 -6.16 10.48 2.22
C THR A 258 -7.19 9.43 1.80
N ASN A 259 -8.44 9.87 1.58
CA ASN A 259 -9.54 9.01 1.12
C ASN A 259 -9.95 7.88 2.08
N LEU A 260 -10.00 8.13 3.40
CA LEU A 260 -10.44 7.14 4.41
C LEU A 260 -11.79 6.47 4.09
N LYS A 261 -12.70 7.16 3.38
CA LYS A 261 -13.97 6.58 2.90
C LYS A 261 -13.77 5.35 2.00
N GLU A 262 -12.68 5.30 1.24
CA GLU A 262 -12.34 4.13 0.42
C GLU A 262 -11.85 2.94 1.24
N LEU A 263 -11.52 3.16 2.52
CA LEU A 263 -11.08 2.13 3.46
C LEU A 263 -12.25 1.60 4.30
N ASP A 264 -13.47 2.10 4.14
CA ASP A 264 -14.64 1.57 4.83
C ASP A 264 -15.05 0.21 4.21
N ILE A 265 -14.51 -0.88 4.77
CA ILE A 265 -14.65 -2.26 4.26
C ILE A 265 -15.39 -3.12 5.29
N PHE A 266 -14.92 -3.07 6.53
CA PHE A 266 -15.47 -3.77 7.68
C PHE A 266 -16.30 -2.81 8.53
N PRO A 267 -17.41 -3.28 9.13
CA PRO A 267 -18.12 -2.51 10.13
C PRO A 267 -17.24 -2.23 11.35
N ASP A 268 -17.65 -1.23 12.13
CA ASP A 268 -16.96 -0.84 13.35
C ASP A 268 -16.94 -1.99 14.38
N ILE A 269 -15.76 -2.23 14.94
CA ILE A 269 -15.55 -3.22 16.00
C ILE A 269 -16.04 -2.63 17.32
N ASN A 270 -17.06 -3.25 17.88
CA ASN A 270 -17.64 -2.89 19.17
C ASN A 270 -16.95 -3.63 20.34
N HIS A 271 -17.31 -3.27 21.57
CA HIS A 271 -16.75 -3.91 22.78
C HIS A 271 -16.97 -5.43 22.83
N GLU A 272 -18.12 -5.90 22.35
CA GLU A 272 -18.44 -7.33 22.28
C GLU A 272 -17.50 -8.09 21.33
N ALA A 273 -17.29 -7.57 20.12
CA ALA A 273 -16.35 -8.12 19.16
C ALA A 273 -14.92 -8.14 19.71
N LEU A 274 -14.48 -7.11 20.44
CA LEU A 274 -13.15 -7.08 21.08
C LEU A 274 -13.01 -8.20 22.12
N SER A 275 -14.01 -8.41 22.98
CA SER A 275 -13.99 -9.49 23.97
C SER A 275 -13.95 -10.87 23.32
N LEU A 276 -14.75 -11.10 22.28
CA LEU A 276 -14.72 -12.35 21.51
C LEU A 276 -13.38 -12.56 20.81
N THR A 277 -12.76 -11.49 20.31
CA THR A 277 -11.45 -11.54 19.66
C THR A 277 -10.36 -12.01 20.62
N GLU A 278 -10.43 -11.58 21.88
CA GLU A 278 -9.49 -11.98 22.93
C GLU A 278 -9.58 -13.48 23.21
N GLU A 279 -10.79 -14.04 23.26
CA GLU A 279 -10.99 -15.50 23.40
C GLU A 279 -10.54 -16.25 22.13
N LEU A 280 -10.85 -15.73 20.95
CA LEU A 280 -10.40 -16.30 19.68
C LEU A 280 -8.87 -16.36 19.58
N ALA A 281 -8.16 -15.33 20.05
CA ALA A 281 -6.71 -15.31 20.04
C ALA A 281 -6.08 -16.41 20.92
N LYS A 282 -6.78 -16.86 21.97
CA LYS A 282 -6.30 -17.95 22.85
C LYS A 282 -6.41 -19.33 22.20
N ILE A 283 -7.41 -19.52 21.34
CA ILE A 283 -7.75 -20.84 20.76
C ILE A 283 -7.30 -20.98 19.29
N SER A 284 -7.06 -19.88 18.59
CA SER A 284 -6.72 -19.88 17.17
C SER A 284 -5.32 -20.43 16.95
N SER A 285 -5.20 -21.32 15.96
CA SER A 285 -3.91 -21.86 15.54
C SER A 285 -3.05 -20.86 14.75
N PHE A 286 -3.63 -19.70 14.41
CA PHE A 286 -2.92 -18.56 13.85
C PHE A 286 -2.01 -17.86 14.87
N VAL A 287 -2.27 -18.04 16.17
CA VAL A 287 -1.55 -17.36 17.25
C VAL A 287 -0.58 -18.33 17.91
N LEU A 288 0.71 -17.97 17.91
CA LEU A 288 1.69 -18.65 18.76
C LEU A 288 1.41 -18.30 20.23
N LYS A 289 1.39 -19.31 21.09
CA LYS A 289 1.08 -19.12 22.53
C LYS A 289 1.99 -18.09 23.21
N THR A 290 3.28 -18.07 22.85
CA THR A 290 4.26 -17.11 23.37
C THR A 290 3.95 -15.68 22.94
N MET A 291 3.26 -15.49 21.81
CA MET A 291 2.93 -14.19 21.23
C MET A 291 1.57 -13.64 21.69
N LEU A 292 0.76 -14.43 22.40
CA LEU A 292 -0.56 -14.02 22.88
C LEU A 292 -0.57 -12.67 23.64
N PRO A 293 0.43 -12.32 24.48
CA PRO A 293 0.44 -11.02 25.15
C PRO A 293 0.41 -9.81 24.19
N PHE A 294 1.00 -9.92 22.99
CA PHE A 294 0.92 -8.86 21.98
C PHE A 294 -0.50 -8.65 21.46
N TRP A 295 -1.25 -9.74 21.26
CA TRP A 295 -2.66 -9.65 20.87
C TRP A 295 -3.51 -8.97 21.93
N VAL A 296 -3.35 -9.36 23.20
CA VAL A 296 -4.07 -8.74 24.33
C VAL A 296 -3.73 -7.26 24.47
N ALA A 297 -2.45 -6.90 24.33
CA ALA A 297 -1.99 -5.51 24.37
C ALA A 297 -2.57 -4.69 23.19
N ALA A 298 -2.62 -5.26 21.98
CA ALA A 298 -3.20 -4.59 20.81
C ALA A 298 -4.69 -4.29 21.00
N LEU A 299 -5.45 -5.25 21.54
CA LEU A 299 -6.87 -5.07 21.86
C LEU A 299 -7.07 -4.00 22.95
N THR A 300 -6.21 -4.00 23.97
CA THR A 300 -6.24 -3.00 25.05
C THR A 300 -5.94 -1.61 24.52
N ALA A 301 -4.93 -1.46 23.67
CA ALA A 301 -4.61 -0.18 23.02
C ALA A 301 -5.80 0.33 22.19
N PHE A 302 -6.49 -0.54 21.45
CA PHE A 302 -7.70 -0.15 20.70
C PHE A 302 -8.82 0.35 21.63
N ARG A 303 -9.08 -0.35 22.75
CA ARG A 303 -10.07 0.06 23.77
C ARG A 303 -9.74 1.42 24.39
N GLN A 304 -8.45 1.75 24.50
CA GLN A 304 -7.95 3.01 25.04
C GLN A 304 -7.80 4.12 23.99
N HIS A 305 -8.32 3.92 22.77
CA HIS A 305 -8.18 4.85 21.65
C HIS A 305 -6.72 5.10 21.20
N ARG A 306 -5.77 4.26 21.62
CA ARG A 306 -4.38 4.26 21.15
C ARG A 306 -4.27 3.45 19.86
N TYR A 307 -4.84 4.00 18.78
CA TYR A 307 -4.99 3.31 17.50
C TYR A 307 -3.65 2.97 16.82
N ALA A 308 -2.67 3.87 16.90
CA ALA A 308 -1.32 3.59 16.40
C ALA A 308 -0.71 2.39 17.14
N ASP A 309 -0.70 2.41 18.48
CA ASP A 309 -0.14 1.33 19.29
C ASP A 309 -0.82 -0.01 19.00
N CYS A 310 -2.15 -0.02 18.81
CA CYS A 310 -2.88 -1.22 18.39
C CYS A 310 -2.31 -1.80 17.09
N VAL A 311 -2.13 -0.98 16.06
CA VAL A 311 -1.66 -1.44 14.74
C VAL A 311 -0.17 -1.80 14.77
N ILE A 312 0.66 -1.04 15.49
CA ILE A 312 2.09 -1.33 15.69
C ILE A 312 2.27 -2.70 16.35
N LEU A 313 1.44 -3.04 17.34
CA LEU A 313 1.45 -4.35 17.97
C LEU A 313 0.92 -5.45 17.04
N LEU A 314 -0.14 -5.17 16.29
CA LEU A 314 -0.89 -6.17 15.53
C LEU A 314 -0.22 -6.56 14.19
N LEU A 315 0.43 -5.63 13.50
CA LEU A 315 1.08 -5.90 12.20
C LEU A 315 2.18 -6.98 12.31
N PRO A 316 3.12 -6.92 13.27
CA PRO A 316 4.07 -8.01 13.50
C PRO A 316 3.38 -9.35 13.80
N GLN A 317 2.25 -9.34 14.51
CA GLN A 317 1.52 -10.57 14.83
C GLN A 317 0.82 -11.17 13.62
N LEU A 318 0.31 -10.35 12.72
CA LEU A 318 -0.19 -10.80 11.42
C LEU A 318 0.92 -11.45 10.60
N GLU A 319 2.11 -10.85 10.58
CA GLU A 319 3.27 -11.41 9.88
C GLU A 319 3.67 -12.77 10.49
N THR A 320 3.76 -12.86 11.82
CA THR A 320 4.11 -14.09 12.52
C THR A 320 3.07 -15.21 12.34
N GLY A 321 1.78 -14.89 12.41
CA GLY A 321 0.72 -15.88 12.16
C GLY A 321 0.72 -16.38 10.71
N LEU A 322 0.93 -15.50 9.73
CA LEU A 322 1.12 -15.90 8.34
C LEU A 322 2.40 -16.72 8.14
N ARG A 323 3.48 -16.41 8.87
CA ARG A 323 4.74 -17.16 8.82
C ARG A 323 4.59 -18.57 9.35
N LEU A 324 3.84 -18.72 10.43
CA LEU A 324 3.47 -20.03 10.96
C LEU A 324 2.72 -20.84 9.89
N LEU A 325 1.64 -20.26 9.31
CA LEU A 325 0.88 -20.94 8.27
C LEU A 325 1.76 -21.28 7.07
N PHE A 326 2.54 -20.32 6.56
CA PHE A 326 3.46 -20.49 5.45
C PHE A 326 4.42 -21.68 5.67
N ALA A 327 5.06 -21.72 6.84
CA ALA A 327 6.01 -22.77 7.19
C ALA A 327 5.33 -24.14 7.28
N THR A 328 4.10 -24.20 7.81
CA THR A 328 3.31 -25.43 7.90
C THR A 328 2.88 -25.93 6.53
N VAL A 329 2.25 -25.08 5.71
CA VAL A 329 1.59 -25.49 4.47
C VAL A 329 2.57 -25.77 3.34
N ASN A 330 3.72 -25.10 3.35
CA ASN A 330 4.84 -25.37 2.45
C ASN A 330 5.88 -26.35 3.04
N LYS A 331 5.59 -26.98 4.20
CA LYS A 331 6.45 -27.98 4.85
C LYS A 331 7.90 -27.54 5.06
N CYS A 332 8.11 -26.28 5.45
CA CYS A 332 9.42 -25.66 5.66
C CYS A 332 9.55 -25.08 7.08
N PRO A 333 9.53 -25.91 8.14
CA PRO A 333 9.49 -25.44 9.53
C PRO A 333 10.67 -24.52 9.91
N ASN A 334 11.85 -24.75 9.33
CA ASN A 334 13.04 -23.90 9.55
C ASN A 334 12.79 -22.43 9.15
N ARG A 335 11.84 -22.17 8.25
CA ARG A 335 11.52 -20.81 7.79
C ARG A 335 10.80 -19.96 8.81
N LEU A 336 10.26 -20.58 9.86
CA LEU A 336 9.71 -19.88 11.02
C LEU A 336 10.79 -19.07 11.77
N LEU A 337 12.05 -19.52 11.74
CA LEU A 337 13.17 -18.97 12.52
C LEU A 337 14.18 -18.15 11.67
N THR A 338 13.77 -17.61 10.53
CA THR A 338 14.67 -17.03 9.50
C THR A 338 15.25 -15.65 9.81
N ALA A 339 15.39 -15.26 11.07
CA ALA A 339 15.96 -13.96 11.45
C ALA A 339 17.51 -13.86 11.30
N GLU A 340 18.14 -14.72 10.49
CA GLU A 340 19.60 -14.86 10.39
C GLU A 340 20.25 -13.90 9.38
N SER A 341 21.52 -13.55 9.58
CA SER A 341 22.27 -12.69 8.65
C SER A 341 22.62 -13.36 7.32
N SER A 342 22.61 -14.69 7.28
CA SER A 342 22.92 -15.53 6.11
C SER A 342 21.69 -15.86 5.24
N SER A 343 20.48 -15.52 5.69
CA SER A 343 19.23 -15.87 5.03
C SER A 343 18.29 -14.68 4.97
N LEU A 344 17.52 -14.53 3.89
CA LEU A 344 16.47 -13.52 3.85
C LEU A 344 15.38 -13.86 4.88
N TYR A 345 14.86 -12.81 5.52
CA TYR A 345 13.77 -12.95 6.49
C TYR A 345 12.51 -13.39 5.76
N THR A 346 11.80 -14.38 6.30
CA THR A 346 10.47 -14.76 5.78
C THR A 346 9.44 -13.72 6.21
N THR A 347 9.29 -12.68 5.39
CA THR A 347 8.42 -11.52 5.60
C THR A 347 7.15 -11.58 4.76
N PHE A 348 6.24 -10.60 4.87
CA PHE A 348 5.06 -10.51 4.01
C PHE A 348 5.40 -10.65 2.52
N ASP A 349 6.44 -9.98 2.05
CA ASP A 349 6.83 -10.00 0.63
C ASP A 349 7.20 -11.40 0.15
N GLU A 350 7.84 -12.19 1.00
CA GLU A 350 8.26 -13.55 0.65
C GLU A 350 7.10 -14.55 0.79
N MET A 351 6.30 -14.42 1.85
CA MET A 351 5.19 -15.34 2.13
C MET A 351 4.03 -15.21 1.15
N LEU A 352 3.84 -14.03 0.57
CA LEU A 352 2.71 -13.72 -0.30
C LEU A 352 3.05 -13.81 -1.79
N THR A 353 4.20 -14.39 -2.16
CA THR A 353 4.56 -14.64 -3.56
C THR A 353 3.78 -15.83 -4.15
N LYS A 354 3.67 -15.88 -5.49
CA LYS A 354 3.03 -16.98 -6.21
C LYS A 354 3.82 -18.29 -6.13
N GLN A 355 5.13 -18.19 -6.17
CA GLN A 355 6.05 -19.32 -6.27
C GLN A 355 7.22 -19.12 -5.30
N LEU A 356 7.67 -20.23 -4.73
CA LEU A 356 8.86 -20.30 -3.90
C LEU A 356 10.13 -20.20 -4.76
N ASN A 357 11.30 -20.09 -4.12
CA ASN A 357 12.60 -19.90 -4.80
C ASN A 357 12.97 -21.09 -5.71
N ASP A 358 12.50 -22.29 -5.41
CA ASP A 358 12.63 -23.52 -6.19
C ASP A 358 11.58 -23.65 -7.31
N LYS A 359 10.75 -22.62 -7.51
CA LYS A 359 9.62 -22.54 -8.45
C LYS A 359 8.42 -23.41 -8.07
N GLU A 360 8.41 -24.02 -6.89
CA GLU A 360 7.22 -24.70 -6.38
C GLU A 360 6.09 -23.68 -6.12
N ILE A 361 4.85 -24.13 -6.24
CA ILE A 361 3.68 -23.28 -5.98
C ILE A 361 3.58 -23.04 -4.48
N ASN A 362 3.57 -21.76 -4.09
CA ASN A 362 3.32 -21.39 -2.70
C ASN A 362 1.87 -21.74 -2.32
N GLN A 363 1.71 -22.57 -1.30
CA GLN A 363 0.40 -23.05 -0.86
C GLN A 363 -0.36 -22.04 0.01
N LEU A 364 0.34 -21.07 0.62
CA LEU A 364 -0.29 -20.09 1.51
C LEU A 364 -1.36 -19.23 0.80
N PRO A 365 -1.09 -18.63 -0.38
CA PRO A 365 -2.11 -17.87 -1.12
C PRO A 365 -3.37 -18.67 -1.45
N LEU A 366 -3.23 -19.98 -1.72
CA LEU A 366 -4.37 -20.86 -2.00
C LEU A 366 -5.23 -21.06 -0.76
N ILE A 367 -4.60 -21.22 0.40
CA ILE A 367 -5.28 -21.43 1.70
C ILE A 367 -5.92 -20.15 2.20
N LEU A 368 -5.32 -18.98 1.98
CA LEU A 368 -5.91 -17.68 2.29
C LEU A 368 -7.05 -17.33 1.33
N GLY A 369 -6.94 -17.72 0.06
CA GLY A 369 -7.90 -17.35 -0.97
C GLY A 369 -7.77 -15.90 -1.43
N GLU A 370 -8.33 -15.63 -2.60
CA GLU A 370 -8.17 -14.35 -3.31
C GLU A 370 -8.58 -13.11 -2.47
N PRO A 371 -9.73 -13.09 -1.77
CA PRO A 371 -10.15 -11.91 -1.01
C PRO A 371 -9.16 -11.49 0.10
N SER A 372 -8.64 -12.47 0.85
CA SER A 372 -7.65 -12.20 1.91
C SER A 372 -6.32 -11.74 1.34
N MET A 373 -5.90 -12.31 0.22
CA MET A 373 -4.69 -11.89 -0.49
C MET A 373 -4.81 -10.46 -1.02
N GLU A 374 -5.93 -10.10 -1.65
CA GLU A 374 -6.17 -8.75 -2.14
C GLU A 374 -6.19 -7.73 -1.00
N PHE A 375 -6.77 -8.06 0.16
CA PHE A 375 -6.77 -7.16 1.33
C PHE A 375 -5.35 -6.90 1.83
N LEU A 376 -4.55 -7.96 2.00
CA LEU A 376 -3.16 -7.85 2.44
C LEU A 376 -2.34 -7.00 1.45
N TRP A 377 -2.48 -7.24 0.14
CA TRP A 377 -1.76 -6.47 -0.88
C TRP A 377 -2.19 -5.00 -0.90
N ASP A 378 -3.48 -4.71 -0.77
CA ASP A 378 -3.98 -3.34 -0.69
C ASP A 378 -3.41 -2.59 0.50
N PHE A 379 -3.47 -3.18 1.71
CA PHE A 379 -3.08 -2.48 2.93
C PHE A 379 -1.57 -2.41 3.16
N LEU A 380 -0.81 -3.36 2.62
CA LEU A 380 0.61 -3.50 2.90
C LEU A 380 1.52 -3.12 1.73
N ASN A 381 1.13 -3.34 0.47
CA ASN A 381 2.08 -3.34 -0.65
C ASN A 381 1.72 -2.35 -1.77
N HIS A 382 0.46 -2.30 -2.22
CA HIS A 382 0.09 -1.49 -3.38
C HIS A 382 0.50 -0.03 -3.24
N GLN A 383 1.20 0.50 -4.25
CA GLN A 383 1.77 1.86 -4.22
C GLN A 383 0.72 2.97 -3.99
N GLU A 384 -0.48 2.79 -4.53
CA GLU A 384 -1.62 3.71 -4.34
C GLU A 384 -2.49 3.33 -3.14
N GLY A 385 -2.16 2.25 -2.45
CA GLY A 385 -2.76 1.79 -1.20
C GLY A 385 -2.17 2.48 0.03
N PRO A 386 -2.74 2.24 1.22
CA PRO A 386 -2.32 2.91 2.43
C PRO A 386 -0.92 2.50 2.91
N ARG A 387 -0.38 1.33 2.53
CA ARG A 387 0.98 0.86 2.92
C ARG A 387 1.28 1.10 4.41
N VAL A 388 0.32 0.72 5.25
CA VAL A 388 0.25 1.12 6.67
C VAL A 388 1.51 0.72 7.43
N ARG A 389 2.01 -0.50 7.16
CA ARG A 389 3.21 -1.05 7.80
C ARG A 389 4.45 -0.25 7.48
N ASP A 390 4.67 0.10 6.22
CA ASP A 390 5.86 0.83 5.80
C ASP A 390 5.88 2.20 6.47
N HIS A 391 4.81 2.97 6.34
CA HIS A 391 4.72 4.31 6.91
C HIS A 391 4.87 4.34 8.44
N LEU A 392 4.29 3.37 9.17
CA LEU A 392 4.50 3.25 10.63
C LEU A 392 5.93 2.87 10.99
N SER A 393 6.53 1.90 10.28
CA SER A 393 7.87 1.39 10.56
C SER A 393 9.01 2.36 10.19
N HIS A 394 8.70 3.37 9.38
CA HIS A 394 9.61 4.48 9.04
C HIS A 394 9.29 5.78 9.80
N GLY A 395 8.32 5.75 10.73
CA GLY A 395 7.93 6.92 11.53
C GLY A 395 7.21 8.02 10.74
N GLU A 396 6.72 7.74 9.53
CA GLU A 396 6.17 8.74 8.61
C GLU A 396 4.78 9.27 8.98
N ILE A 397 4.17 8.73 10.03
CA ILE A 397 2.83 9.10 10.49
C ILE A 397 2.91 9.65 11.91
N ASN A 398 2.11 10.69 12.18
CA ASN A 398 1.88 11.15 13.54
C ASN A 398 1.04 10.11 14.32
N LEU A 399 1.63 9.51 15.35
CA LEU A 399 0.98 8.43 16.10
C LEU A 399 -0.26 8.90 16.89
N HIS A 400 -0.29 10.17 17.32
CA HIS A 400 -1.44 10.73 18.05
C HIS A 400 -2.65 11.00 17.15
N GLU A 401 -2.41 11.20 15.85
CA GLU A 401 -3.45 11.47 14.84
C GLU A 401 -3.74 10.24 13.96
N PHE A 402 -3.31 9.05 14.39
CA PHE A 402 -3.48 7.85 13.60
C PHE A 402 -4.98 7.50 13.43
N PRO A 403 -5.48 7.32 12.19
CA PRO A 403 -6.91 7.15 11.94
C PRO A 403 -7.48 5.88 12.58
N ARG A 404 -8.57 6.06 13.34
CA ARG A 404 -9.37 4.95 13.90
C ARG A 404 -9.80 3.97 12.81
N GLU A 405 -10.18 4.49 11.64
CA GLU A 405 -10.67 3.73 10.51
C GLU A 405 -9.67 2.67 10.08
N ILE A 406 -8.38 3.01 9.99
CA ILE A 406 -7.32 2.09 9.58
C ILE A 406 -7.12 1.01 10.65
N ALA A 407 -7.05 1.40 11.91
CA ALA A 407 -6.94 0.45 13.01
C ALA A 407 -8.13 -0.52 13.03
N ASN A 408 -9.35 -0.02 12.79
CA ASN A 408 -10.55 -0.84 12.69
C ASN A 408 -10.46 -1.86 11.55
N GLN A 409 -10.03 -1.43 10.35
CA GLN A 409 -9.92 -2.34 9.20
C GLN A 409 -8.87 -3.46 9.43
N ILE A 410 -7.69 -3.11 9.93
CA ILE A 410 -6.64 -4.09 10.23
C ILE A 410 -7.09 -5.05 11.33
N LEU A 411 -7.67 -4.52 12.41
CA LEU A 411 -8.16 -5.37 13.50
C LEU A 411 -9.29 -6.28 13.03
N ALA A 412 -10.25 -5.78 12.25
CA ALA A 412 -11.37 -6.57 11.75
C ALA A 412 -10.89 -7.71 10.86
N PHE A 413 -9.93 -7.43 9.97
CA PHE A 413 -9.30 -8.45 9.15
C PHE A 413 -8.57 -9.49 10.01
N SER A 414 -7.82 -9.06 11.03
CA SER A 414 -7.18 -9.99 11.97
C SER A 414 -8.19 -10.92 12.66
N VAL A 415 -9.34 -10.40 13.10
CA VAL A 415 -10.43 -11.23 13.66
C VAL A 415 -10.87 -12.30 12.65
N THR A 416 -11.01 -11.95 11.38
CA THR A 416 -11.41 -12.93 10.36
C THR A 416 -10.38 -14.04 10.17
N LEU A 417 -9.08 -13.73 10.25
CA LEU A 417 -8.02 -14.73 10.20
C LEU A 417 -8.04 -15.62 11.44
N LEU A 418 -8.19 -15.04 12.64
CA LEU A 418 -8.33 -15.80 13.89
C LEU A 418 -9.48 -16.81 13.77
N CYS A 419 -10.67 -16.36 13.36
CA CYS A 419 -11.82 -17.24 13.15
C CYS A 419 -11.60 -18.29 12.07
N ARG A 420 -10.87 -17.96 11.00
CA ARG A 420 -10.62 -18.91 9.90
C ARG A 420 -9.74 -20.07 10.35
N PHE A 421 -8.79 -19.81 11.23
CA PHE A 421 -7.76 -20.75 11.67
C PHE A 421 -7.95 -21.23 13.12
N SER A 422 -9.18 -21.18 13.66
CA SER A 422 -9.53 -21.82 14.94
C SER A 422 -10.05 -23.24 14.75
N LYS A 423 -9.93 -24.10 15.79
CA LYS A 423 -10.38 -25.50 15.75
C LYS A 423 -11.90 -25.61 15.54
N VAL A 424 -12.32 -26.59 14.73
CA VAL A 424 -13.67 -26.70 14.13
C VAL A 424 -14.80 -26.84 15.15
N GLU A 425 -14.57 -27.49 16.29
CA GLU A 425 -15.63 -27.83 17.27
C GLU A 425 -16.15 -26.61 18.06
N GLU A 426 -15.28 -25.62 18.33
CA GLU A 426 -15.63 -24.38 19.05
C GLU A 426 -16.15 -23.28 18.10
N LEU A 427 -16.18 -23.54 16.80
CA LEU A 427 -16.16 -22.54 15.73
C LEU A 427 -17.55 -22.06 15.26
N THR A 428 -18.56 -22.92 15.34
CA THR A 428 -19.91 -22.62 14.83
C THR A 428 -20.54 -21.46 15.60
N ALA A 429 -20.35 -21.40 16.91
CA ALA A 429 -20.84 -20.30 17.74
C ALA A 429 -20.19 -18.96 17.39
N PHE A 430 -18.86 -18.91 17.24
CA PHE A 430 -18.15 -17.66 16.90
C PHE A 430 -18.44 -17.19 15.47
N LYS A 431 -18.47 -18.10 14.49
CA LYS A 431 -18.71 -17.73 13.08
C LYS A 431 -20.12 -17.20 12.84
N GLU A 432 -21.10 -17.71 13.58
CA GLU A 432 -22.49 -17.26 13.49
C GLU A 432 -22.80 -16.09 14.43
N HIS A 433 -21.87 -15.69 15.31
CA HIS A 433 -22.06 -14.59 16.25
C HIS A 433 -22.31 -13.27 15.51
N THR A 434 -23.32 -12.51 15.94
CA THR A 434 -23.78 -11.27 15.29
C THR A 434 -22.68 -10.21 15.13
N ALA A 435 -21.76 -10.14 16.09
CA ALA A 435 -20.61 -9.23 16.08
C ALA A 435 -19.47 -9.66 15.12
N ILE A 436 -19.36 -10.95 14.79
CA ILE A 436 -18.22 -11.52 14.03
C ILE A 436 -18.62 -11.88 12.60
N LYS A 437 -19.82 -12.44 12.41
CA LYS A 437 -20.35 -12.86 11.11
C LYS A 437 -20.26 -11.77 10.02
N PRO A 438 -20.61 -10.50 10.29
CA PRO A 438 -20.46 -9.44 9.30
C PRO A 438 -19.00 -9.24 8.86
N LEU A 439 -18.04 -9.36 9.78
CA LEU A 439 -16.61 -9.25 9.47
C LEU A 439 -16.18 -10.34 8.49
N ILE A 440 -16.58 -11.59 8.76
CA ILE A 440 -16.27 -12.74 7.89
C ILE A 440 -16.89 -12.55 6.49
N ILE A 441 -18.14 -12.09 6.41
CA ILE A 441 -18.80 -11.82 5.12
C ILE A 441 -18.03 -10.75 4.33
N CYS A 442 -17.69 -9.63 4.96
CA CYS A 442 -16.90 -8.58 4.32
C CYS A 442 -15.54 -9.09 3.82
N ALA A 443 -14.83 -9.88 4.63
CA ALA A 443 -13.53 -10.45 4.25
C ALA A 443 -13.65 -11.39 3.06
N ASN A 444 -14.66 -12.25 3.02
CA ASN A 444 -14.86 -13.20 1.91
C ASN A 444 -15.32 -12.52 0.61
N CYS A 445 -15.97 -11.37 0.71
CA CYS A 445 -16.41 -10.58 -0.43
C CYS A 445 -15.40 -9.48 -0.81
N TYR A 446 -14.26 -9.39 -0.13
CA TYR A 446 -13.28 -8.35 -0.41
C TYR A 446 -12.79 -8.41 -1.86
N ARG A 447 -12.66 -7.24 -2.46
CA ARG A 447 -12.05 -7.03 -3.77
C ARG A 447 -11.09 -5.87 -3.70
N SER A 448 -9.96 -5.98 -4.38
CA SER A 448 -8.96 -4.92 -4.34
C SER A 448 -9.55 -3.57 -4.77
N ARG A 449 -9.28 -2.53 -3.98
CA ARG A 449 -9.69 -1.14 -4.21
C ARG A 449 -8.51 -0.27 -4.69
N PHE A 450 -7.29 -0.75 -4.48
CA PHE A 450 -6.05 -0.02 -4.72
C PHE A 450 -5.21 -0.58 -5.88
N HIS A 451 -5.52 -1.78 -6.36
CA HIS A 451 -4.89 -2.34 -7.57
C HIS A 451 -5.17 -1.46 -8.81
N PRO A 452 -4.22 -1.33 -9.76
CA PRO A 452 -4.40 -0.51 -10.96
C PRO A 452 -5.66 -0.82 -11.79
N ILE A 453 -6.14 -2.07 -11.81
CA ILE A 453 -7.42 -2.45 -12.44
C ILE A 453 -8.60 -1.77 -11.75
N ALA A 454 -8.67 -1.83 -10.41
CA ALA A 454 -9.72 -1.20 -9.63
C ALA A 454 -9.69 0.32 -9.78
N ARG A 455 -8.49 0.91 -9.74
CA ARG A 455 -8.27 2.34 -9.99
C ARG A 455 -8.75 2.76 -11.38
N LEU A 456 -8.44 1.97 -12.41
CA LEU A 456 -8.89 2.23 -13.78
C LEU A 456 -10.42 2.18 -13.90
N LYS A 457 -11.09 1.17 -13.32
CA LYS A 457 -12.56 1.09 -13.30
C LYS A 457 -13.18 2.35 -12.69
N LYS A 458 -12.66 2.80 -11.54
CA LYS A 458 -13.12 4.04 -10.89
C LYS A 458 -12.87 5.28 -11.74
N GLN A 459 -11.69 5.39 -12.36
CA GLN A 459 -11.35 6.50 -13.27
C GLN A 459 -12.29 6.56 -14.47
N VAL A 460 -12.57 5.41 -15.10
CA VAL A 460 -13.48 5.30 -16.24
C VAL A 460 -14.91 5.67 -15.85
N LEU A 461 -15.44 5.20 -14.72
CA LEU A 461 -16.78 5.57 -14.25
C LEU A 461 -16.89 7.07 -13.93
N LYS A 462 -15.88 7.65 -13.27
CA LYS A 462 -15.84 9.11 -13.01
C LYS A 462 -15.82 9.91 -14.31
N CYS A 463 -15.02 9.47 -15.27
CA CYS A 463 -14.91 10.11 -16.58
C CYS A 463 -16.22 10.01 -17.37
N MET A 464 -16.85 8.83 -17.39
CA MET A 464 -18.15 8.62 -18.01
C MET A 464 -19.19 9.58 -17.44
N LYS A 465 -19.30 9.66 -16.10
CA LYS A 465 -20.24 10.58 -15.44
C LYS A 465 -20.02 12.05 -15.83
N SER A 466 -18.76 12.48 -15.94
CA SER A 466 -18.40 13.84 -16.38
C SER A 466 -18.81 14.10 -17.85
N ILE A 467 -18.63 13.12 -18.74
CA ILE A 467 -19.05 13.25 -20.15
C ILE A 467 -20.58 13.11 -20.30
N SER A 468 -21.22 12.36 -19.41
CA SER A 468 -22.69 12.20 -19.35
C SER A 468 -23.41 13.50 -19.04
N SER A 469 -22.79 14.44 -18.31
CA SER A 469 -23.39 15.74 -17.96
C SER A 469 -23.32 16.79 -19.07
N TRP A 470 -22.60 16.54 -20.17
CA TRP A 470 -22.46 17.52 -21.26
C TRP A 470 -23.79 18.04 -21.87
N PRO A 471 -24.86 17.23 -22.03
CA PRO A 471 -26.13 17.75 -22.53
C PRO A 471 -26.83 18.72 -21.57
N GLU A 472 -26.45 18.72 -20.28
CA GLU A 472 -26.97 19.61 -19.25
C GLU A 472 -26.21 20.95 -19.21
N LEU A 473 -25.13 21.07 -19.99
CA LEU A 473 -24.36 22.30 -20.07
C LEU A 473 -25.20 23.45 -20.65
N PRO A 474 -24.90 24.70 -20.27
CA PRO A 474 -25.70 25.84 -20.71
C PRO A 474 -25.57 26.05 -22.22
N ILE A 475 -26.72 26.10 -22.91
CA ILE A 475 -26.81 26.30 -24.36
C ILE A 475 -27.39 27.70 -24.65
N VAL A 476 -26.89 28.34 -25.70
CA VAL A 476 -27.43 29.62 -26.18
C VAL A 476 -28.81 29.39 -26.80
N PRO A 477 -29.84 30.19 -26.47
CA PRO A 477 -31.17 30.08 -27.10
C PRO A 477 -31.10 30.17 -28.63
N GLU A 478 -31.86 29.33 -29.33
CA GLU A 478 -31.81 29.22 -30.79
C GLU A 478 -32.11 30.54 -31.52
N GLU A 479 -32.96 31.37 -30.93
CA GLU A 479 -33.32 32.71 -31.39
C GLU A 479 -32.08 33.61 -31.53
N GLN A 480 -31.14 33.56 -30.58
CA GLN A 480 -29.91 34.36 -30.59
C GLN A 480 -28.84 33.79 -31.54
N ILE A 481 -28.97 32.54 -31.95
CA ILE A 481 -28.06 31.88 -32.90
C ILE A 481 -28.43 32.27 -34.34
N GLN A 482 -29.73 32.40 -34.64
CA GLN A 482 -30.24 32.76 -35.97
C GLN A 482 -29.89 34.20 -36.38
N GLU A 483 -29.61 35.08 -35.41
CA GLU A 483 -29.18 36.46 -35.67
C GLU A 483 -27.73 36.59 -36.16
N ILE A 484 -26.95 35.50 -36.20
CA ILE A 484 -25.54 35.51 -36.63
C ILE A 484 -25.41 35.14 -38.12
N PRO A 485 -24.94 36.07 -39.00
CA PRO A 485 -24.80 35.80 -40.43
C PRO A 485 -23.71 34.77 -40.73
N GLY A 486 -24.00 33.79 -41.59
CA GLY A 486 -23.00 32.85 -42.13
C GLY A 486 -22.91 31.48 -41.45
N LEU A 487 -23.89 31.11 -40.61
CA LEU A 487 -24.00 29.77 -40.04
C LEU A 487 -24.77 28.84 -40.99
N GLU A 488 -24.06 28.07 -41.82
CA GLU A 488 -24.68 27.02 -42.64
C GLU A 488 -25.27 25.92 -41.73
N ARG A 489 -26.55 25.60 -41.94
CA ARG A 489 -27.27 24.56 -41.20
C ARG A 489 -26.89 23.20 -41.81
N SER A 490 -25.87 22.53 -41.29
CA SER A 490 -25.59 21.15 -41.70
C SER A 490 -26.61 20.21 -41.04
N ALA A 491 -27.70 19.92 -41.74
CA ALA A 491 -28.73 18.95 -41.34
C ALA A 491 -28.31 17.49 -41.61
N GLU A 492 -27.05 17.24 -41.97
CA GLU A 492 -26.54 15.89 -42.23
C GLU A 492 -26.02 15.24 -40.96
N THR A 493 -26.48 14.02 -40.69
CA THR A 493 -25.93 13.12 -39.68
C THR A 493 -24.42 13.00 -39.94
N SER A 494 -23.61 13.63 -39.10
CA SER A 494 -22.15 13.68 -39.30
C SER A 494 -21.59 12.26 -39.51
N PRO A 495 -20.65 12.06 -40.46
CA PRO A 495 -19.99 10.76 -40.70
C PRO A 495 -19.41 10.13 -39.43
N CYS A 496 -19.03 10.94 -38.45
CA CYS A 496 -18.51 10.48 -37.17
C CYS A 496 -19.59 9.79 -36.31
N ILE A 497 -20.85 10.25 -36.34
CA ILE A 497 -21.95 9.61 -35.59
C ILE A 497 -22.23 8.23 -36.17
N SER A 498 -22.41 8.16 -37.50
CA SER A 498 -22.67 6.88 -38.19
C SER A 498 -21.55 5.86 -37.93
N MET A 499 -20.28 6.28 -38.01
CA MET A 499 -19.14 5.41 -37.72
C MET A 499 -19.07 4.99 -36.25
N THR A 500 -19.44 5.87 -35.31
CA THR A 500 -19.51 5.53 -33.89
C THR A 500 -20.58 4.47 -33.64
N THR A 501 -21.78 4.63 -34.20
CA THR A 501 -22.87 3.65 -34.10
C THR A 501 -22.48 2.31 -34.70
N GLU A 502 -21.81 2.31 -35.85
CA GLU A 502 -21.30 1.09 -36.49
C GLU A 502 -20.30 0.36 -35.59
N ILE A 503 -19.31 1.06 -35.03
CA ILE A 503 -18.33 0.46 -34.12
C ILE A 503 -19.02 -0.10 -32.87
N LEU A 504 -19.99 0.62 -32.29
CA LEU A 504 -20.73 0.14 -31.12
C LEU A 504 -21.53 -1.13 -31.43
N SER A 505 -22.15 -1.22 -32.61
CA SER A 505 -22.84 -2.44 -33.05
C SER A 505 -21.87 -3.62 -33.18
N GLN A 506 -20.66 -3.40 -33.68
CA GLN A 506 -19.62 -4.45 -33.74
C GLN A 506 -19.18 -4.89 -32.34
N LEU A 507 -19.06 -3.93 -31.40
CA LEU A 507 -18.66 -4.21 -30.02
C LEU A 507 -19.71 -5.01 -29.25
N GLN A 508 -20.99 -4.96 -29.63
CA GLN A 508 -22.03 -5.78 -28.99
C GLN A 508 -21.73 -7.28 -29.09
N HIS A 509 -21.07 -7.73 -30.16
CA HIS A 509 -20.65 -9.14 -30.30
C HIS A 509 -19.56 -9.56 -29.30
N HIS A 510 -18.91 -8.60 -28.63
CA HIS A 510 -17.88 -8.85 -27.62
C HIS A 510 -18.39 -8.70 -26.18
N LEU A 511 -19.68 -8.35 -25.99
CA LEU A 511 -20.29 -8.26 -24.67
C LEU A 511 -20.43 -9.65 -24.04
N PRO A 512 -20.28 -9.77 -22.70
CA PRO A 512 -20.64 -10.98 -21.98
C PRO A 512 -22.11 -11.35 -22.25
N GLN A 513 -22.43 -12.64 -22.32
CA GLN A 513 -23.78 -13.16 -22.66
C GLN A 513 -24.90 -12.66 -21.72
N ASN A 514 -24.56 -12.10 -20.56
CA ASN A 514 -25.52 -11.57 -19.59
C ASN A 514 -25.88 -10.10 -19.83
N CYS A 515 -25.13 -9.38 -20.69
CA CYS A 515 -25.32 -7.95 -20.97
C CYS A 515 -26.09 -7.75 -22.28
N TYR A 516 -27.38 -8.07 -22.32
CA TYR A 516 -28.24 -7.73 -23.46
C TYR A 516 -28.82 -6.33 -23.28
N ILE A 517 -28.33 -5.36 -24.05
CA ILE A 517 -28.98 -4.04 -24.17
C ILE A 517 -29.72 -3.95 -25.50
N LEU A 518 -31.04 -3.79 -25.36
CA LEU A 518 -32.00 -3.50 -26.42
C LEU A 518 -31.82 -2.06 -26.92
N ASP A 519 -31.61 -1.93 -28.23
CA ASP A 519 -31.95 -0.84 -29.17
C ASP A 519 -31.37 0.59 -29.12
N ASP A 520 -30.63 1.09 -28.13
CA ASP A 520 -29.97 2.41 -28.30
C ASP A 520 -28.72 2.69 -27.42
N LEU A 521 -27.55 2.22 -27.87
CA LEU A 521 -26.27 2.49 -27.20
C LEU A 521 -25.79 3.96 -27.36
N MET A 522 -26.48 4.78 -28.15
CA MET A 522 -26.23 6.24 -28.21
C MET A 522 -26.95 7.01 -27.11
N ASN A 523 -27.89 6.38 -26.40
CA ASN A 523 -28.48 6.95 -25.22
C ASN A 523 -27.49 6.98 -24.05
N ASN A 524 -27.22 8.20 -23.54
CA ASN A 524 -26.31 8.45 -22.43
C ASN A 524 -26.57 7.53 -21.24
N LEU A 525 -27.83 7.38 -20.85
CA LEU A 525 -28.22 6.63 -19.65
C LEU A 525 -28.00 5.12 -19.82
N LEU A 526 -28.23 4.58 -21.01
CA LEU A 526 -28.00 3.17 -21.31
C LEU A 526 -26.50 2.85 -21.38
N SER A 527 -25.71 3.74 -21.97
CA SER A 527 -24.25 3.59 -22.03
C SER A 527 -23.58 3.63 -20.64
N GLU A 528 -24.07 4.47 -19.73
CA GLU A 528 -23.56 4.56 -18.37
C GLU A 528 -23.90 3.31 -17.54
N LYS A 529 -25.15 2.83 -17.63
CA LYS A 529 -25.59 1.59 -16.96
C LYS A 529 -24.77 0.38 -17.42
N LEU A 530 -24.55 0.26 -18.73
CA LEU A 530 -23.73 -0.81 -19.29
C LEU A 530 -22.30 -0.78 -18.73
N LEU A 531 -21.70 0.41 -18.70
CA LEU A 531 -20.32 0.57 -18.22
C LEU A 531 -20.21 0.19 -16.73
N VAL A 532 -21.22 0.53 -15.91
CA VAL A 532 -21.30 0.12 -14.50
C VAL A 532 -21.36 -1.40 -14.36
N GLU A 533 -22.19 -2.07 -15.16
CA GLU A 533 -22.30 -3.52 -15.18
C GLU A 533 -20.99 -4.19 -15.59
N LEU A 534 -20.38 -3.72 -16.68
CA LEU A 534 -19.08 -4.22 -17.15
C LEU A 534 -17.97 -4.00 -16.11
N CYS A 535 -17.93 -2.84 -15.45
CA CYS A 535 -16.98 -2.58 -14.37
C CYS A 535 -17.19 -3.50 -13.16
N SER A 536 -18.39 -4.04 -12.97
CA SER A 536 -18.69 -5.00 -11.88
C SER A 536 -18.17 -6.41 -12.17
N THR A 537 -17.75 -6.70 -13.41
CA THR A 537 -17.17 -7.99 -13.79
C THR A 537 -15.87 -8.25 -13.03
N HIS A 538 -15.75 -9.45 -12.46
CA HIS A 538 -14.57 -9.87 -11.73
C HIS A 538 -13.36 -10.03 -12.66
N ILE A 539 -12.21 -9.48 -12.26
CA ILE A 539 -10.95 -9.63 -13.00
C ILE A 539 -9.88 -9.96 -11.96
N CYS A 540 -9.21 -11.10 -12.13
CA CYS A 540 -8.13 -11.52 -11.24
C CYS A 540 -7.03 -10.44 -11.21
N THR A 541 -6.70 -9.96 -10.02
CA THR A 541 -5.68 -8.93 -9.77
C THR A 541 -4.37 -9.53 -9.26
N LEU A 542 -4.43 -10.72 -8.67
CA LEU A 542 -3.28 -11.36 -8.05
C LEU A 542 -2.26 -11.81 -9.08
N TYR A 543 -1.00 -11.47 -8.82
CA TYR A 543 0.15 -11.87 -9.66
C TYR A 543 0.01 -11.48 -11.13
N CYS A 544 -0.60 -10.32 -11.41
CA CYS A 544 -0.72 -9.80 -12.78
C CYS A 544 0.67 -9.73 -13.45
N PRO A 545 0.82 -10.27 -14.68
CA PRO A 545 2.10 -10.21 -15.38
C PRO A 545 2.43 -8.78 -15.78
N ARG A 546 3.73 -8.50 -15.97
CA ARG A 546 4.23 -7.16 -16.31
C ARG A 546 3.57 -6.58 -17.57
N SER A 547 3.26 -7.41 -18.56
CA SER A 547 2.55 -7.00 -19.78
C SER A 547 1.16 -6.43 -19.50
N VAL A 548 0.43 -7.00 -18.53
CA VAL A 548 -0.87 -6.47 -18.09
C VAL A 548 -0.68 -5.10 -17.44
N LEU A 549 0.31 -4.95 -16.55
CA LEU A 549 0.61 -3.68 -15.89
C LEU A 549 0.99 -2.59 -16.91
N GLU A 550 1.77 -2.92 -17.94
CA GLU A 550 2.12 -1.99 -19.03
C GLU A 550 0.89 -1.50 -19.80
N ILE A 551 -0.05 -2.39 -20.13
CA ILE A 551 -1.32 -2.01 -20.77
C ILE A 551 -2.15 -1.11 -19.84
N LEU A 552 -2.24 -1.45 -18.56
CA LEU A 552 -2.99 -0.67 -17.56
C LEU A 552 -2.47 0.76 -17.44
N VAL A 553 -1.16 0.98 -17.52
CA VAL A 553 -0.57 2.33 -17.55
C VAL A 553 -1.09 3.11 -18.75
N VAL A 554 -1.17 2.50 -19.93
CA VAL A 554 -1.69 3.17 -21.13
C VAL A 554 -3.19 3.47 -21.00
N PHE A 555 -4.00 2.51 -20.52
CA PHE A 555 -5.43 2.74 -20.30
C PHE A 555 -5.71 3.87 -19.30
N ARG A 556 -4.99 3.91 -18.19
CA ARG A 556 -5.13 4.97 -17.19
C ARG A 556 -4.76 6.33 -17.77
N LYS A 557 -3.72 6.42 -18.59
CA LYS A 557 -3.37 7.65 -19.31
C LYS A 557 -4.49 8.07 -20.26
N ILE A 558 -5.01 7.16 -21.10
CA ILE A 558 -6.12 7.48 -22.01
C ILE A 558 -7.34 8.00 -21.24
N SER A 559 -7.76 7.29 -20.18
CA SER A 559 -8.89 7.71 -19.34
C SER A 559 -8.68 9.08 -18.69
N THR A 560 -7.46 9.36 -18.23
CA THR A 560 -7.07 10.66 -17.66
C THR A 560 -7.18 11.77 -18.69
N GLN A 561 -6.66 11.57 -19.91
CA GLN A 561 -6.78 12.56 -20.99
C GLN A 561 -8.25 12.79 -21.39
N CYS A 562 -9.07 11.74 -21.49
CA CYS A 562 -10.51 11.88 -21.73
C CYS A 562 -11.20 12.73 -20.64
N HIS A 563 -10.83 12.52 -19.37
CA HIS A 563 -11.39 13.30 -18.26
C HIS A 563 -10.97 14.77 -18.34
N GLN A 564 -9.70 15.02 -18.68
CA GLN A 564 -9.20 16.38 -18.87
C GLN A 564 -9.89 17.12 -20.03
N VAL A 565 -10.20 16.44 -21.14
CA VAL A 565 -11.03 17.02 -22.21
C VAL A 565 -12.42 17.40 -21.66
N SER A 566 -13.01 16.54 -20.83
CA SER A 566 -14.30 16.83 -20.19
C SER A 566 -14.24 18.07 -19.30
N ASP A 567 -13.23 18.17 -18.44
CA ASP A 567 -13.05 19.33 -17.56
C ASP A 567 -12.86 20.62 -18.38
N GLN A 568 -12.06 20.57 -19.46
CA GLN A 568 -11.87 21.71 -20.36
C GLN A 568 -13.16 22.11 -21.09
N VAL A 569 -13.95 21.14 -21.56
CA VAL A 569 -15.24 21.39 -22.23
C VAL A 569 -16.24 22.02 -21.27
N ILE A 570 -16.39 21.49 -20.05
CA ILE A 570 -17.29 22.02 -19.03
C ILE A 570 -16.90 23.47 -18.71
N ALA A 571 -15.64 23.70 -18.31
CA ALA A 571 -15.16 25.03 -17.93
C ALA A 571 -15.26 26.04 -19.09
N SER A 572 -14.91 25.63 -20.31
CA SER A 572 -14.99 26.50 -21.49
C SER A 572 -16.44 26.82 -21.85
N THR A 573 -17.35 25.86 -21.74
CA THR A 573 -18.78 26.08 -22.04
C THR A 573 -19.40 27.06 -21.05
N GLU A 574 -19.20 26.85 -19.76
CA GLU A 574 -19.70 27.74 -18.71
C GLU A 574 -19.15 29.16 -18.87
N MET A 575 -17.82 29.30 -19.01
CA MET A 575 -17.18 30.60 -19.17
C MET A 575 -17.69 31.33 -20.42
N ARG A 576 -17.75 30.64 -21.57
CA ARG A 576 -18.19 31.25 -22.84
C ARG A 576 -19.67 31.59 -22.82
N TYR A 577 -20.50 30.77 -22.19
CA TYR A 577 -21.91 31.07 -21.98
C TYR A 577 -22.11 32.35 -21.16
N THR A 578 -21.43 32.48 -20.02
CA THR A 578 -21.50 33.71 -19.20
C THR A 578 -21.03 34.94 -19.98
N GLN A 579 -19.93 34.82 -20.75
CA GLN A 579 -19.45 35.90 -21.62
C GLN A 579 -20.43 36.23 -22.75
N TRP A 580 -21.17 35.26 -23.26
CA TRP A 580 -22.21 35.46 -24.26
C TRP A 580 -23.36 36.27 -23.70
N ILE A 581 -23.93 35.84 -22.58
CA ILE A 581 -25.06 36.50 -21.91
C ILE A 581 -24.72 37.94 -21.52
N ASN A 582 -23.50 38.16 -21.01
CA ASN A 582 -23.02 39.50 -20.66
C ASN A 582 -22.60 40.35 -21.87
N LYS A 583 -22.81 39.86 -23.10
CA LYS A 583 -22.47 40.52 -24.37
C LYS A 583 -20.98 40.89 -24.51
N ILE A 584 -20.10 40.17 -23.81
CA ILE A 584 -18.64 40.38 -23.80
C ILE A 584 -17.98 39.74 -25.03
N LEU A 585 -18.55 38.65 -25.57
CA LEU A 585 -17.98 37.95 -26.73
C LEU A 585 -18.06 38.77 -28.02
N ARG A 586 -16.91 38.95 -28.69
CA ARG A 586 -16.81 39.50 -30.05
C ARG A 586 -17.32 38.50 -31.08
N SER A 587 -17.74 38.99 -32.26
CA SER A 587 -18.33 38.17 -33.33
C SER A 587 -17.52 36.89 -33.66
N ARG A 588 -16.20 36.99 -33.86
CA ARG A 588 -15.34 35.81 -34.10
C ARG A 588 -15.36 34.79 -32.95
N GLN A 589 -15.41 35.27 -31.71
CA GLN A 589 -15.46 34.41 -30.53
C GLN A 589 -16.82 33.73 -30.38
N ARG A 590 -17.91 34.40 -30.78
CA ARG A 590 -19.26 33.82 -30.87
C ARG A 590 -19.31 32.68 -31.88
N HIS A 591 -18.76 32.88 -33.08
CA HIS A 591 -18.69 31.82 -34.10
C HIS A 591 -17.90 30.61 -33.62
N ASN A 592 -16.73 30.83 -33.00
CA ASN A 592 -15.92 29.74 -32.48
C ASN A 592 -16.62 29.00 -31.31
N TYR A 593 -17.35 29.72 -30.45
CA TYR A 593 -18.17 29.09 -29.41
C TYR A 593 -19.29 28.22 -29.98
N LEU A 594 -19.97 28.66 -31.06
CA LEU A 594 -20.95 27.82 -31.74
C LEU A 594 -20.32 26.57 -32.37
N ARG A 595 -19.11 26.69 -32.95
CA ARG A 595 -18.35 25.53 -33.44
C ARG A 595 -18.03 24.55 -32.31
N MET A 596 -17.63 25.05 -31.14
CA MET A 596 -17.43 24.22 -29.95
C MET A 596 -18.71 23.46 -29.58
N LEU A 597 -19.84 24.16 -29.42
CA LEU A 597 -21.13 23.55 -29.08
C LEU A 597 -21.57 22.50 -30.09
N HIS A 598 -21.23 22.69 -31.37
CA HIS A 598 -21.41 21.68 -32.40
C HIS A 598 -20.46 20.49 -32.18
N SER A 599 -19.15 20.72 -32.07
CA SER A 599 -18.14 19.67 -31.89
C SER A 599 -18.38 18.79 -30.66
N ILE A 600 -18.81 19.36 -29.53
CA ILE A 600 -19.04 18.58 -28.29
C ILE A 600 -20.16 17.54 -28.44
N LYS A 601 -21.17 17.79 -29.30
CA LYS A 601 -22.24 16.81 -29.60
C LYS A 601 -21.69 15.55 -30.26
N PHE A 602 -20.58 15.66 -30.99
CA PHE A 602 -19.91 14.53 -31.64
C PHE A 602 -18.82 13.93 -30.77
N LEU A 603 -18.05 14.76 -30.06
CA LEU A 603 -16.96 14.29 -29.21
C LEU A 603 -17.48 13.44 -28.04
N SER A 604 -18.64 13.78 -27.47
CA SER A 604 -19.20 13.04 -26.33
C SER A 604 -19.42 11.55 -26.65
N PRO A 605 -20.17 11.15 -27.70
CA PRO A 605 -20.29 9.74 -28.10
C PRO A 605 -18.95 9.03 -28.34
N VAL A 606 -17.97 9.72 -28.94
CA VAL A 606 -16.67 9.11 -29.24
C VAL A 606 -15.84 8.88 -27.98
N LEU A 607 -15.81 9.83 -27.06
CA LEU A 607 -15.11 9.67 -25.78
C LEU A 607 -15.73 8.53 -24.96
N ARG A 608 -17.06 8.41 -24.98
CA ARG A 608 -17.76 7.28 -24.34
C ARG A 608 -17.44 5.94 -25.00
N LEU A 609 -17.39 5.90 -26.33
CA LEU A 609 -16.93 4.72 -27.08
C LEU A 609 -15.52 4.31 -26.64
N ILE A 610 -14.60 5.25 -26.47
CA ILE A 610 -13.23 4.97 -25.99
C ILE A 610 -13.25 4.40 -24.57
N LEU A 611 -14.06 4.97 -23.66
CA LEU A 611 -14.20 4.45 -22.29
C LEU A 611 -14.79 3.02 -22.27
N MET A 612 -15.79 2.75 -23.11
CA MET A 612 -16.37 1.42 -23.30
C MET A 612 -15.33 0.43 -23.83
N LEU A 613 -14.56 0.84 -24.85
CA LEU A 613 -13.48 0.04 -25.40
C LEU A 613 -12.45 -0.33 -24.32
N ILE A 614 -12.03 0.63 -23.48
CA ILE A 614 -11.11 0.38 -22.36
C ILE A 614 -11.64 -0.73 -21.46
N ILE A 615 -12.89 -0.69 -21.03
CA ILE A 615 -13.46 -1.69 -20.11
C ILE A 615 -13.64 -3.05 -20.78
N LEU A 616 -14.10 -3.09 -22.04
CA LEU A 616 -14.23 -4.35 -22.78
C LEU A 616 -12.89 -5.04 -22.98
N GLU A 617 -11.84 -4.28 -23.29
CA GLU A 617 -10.48 -4.80 -23.39
C GLU A 617 -9.94 -5.20 -22.00
N LEU A 618 -10.27 -4.44 -20.95
CA LEU A 618 -9.87 -4.73 -19.58
C LEU A 618 -10.44 -6.07 -19.09
N ILE A 619 -11.70 -6.39 -19.37
CA ILE A 619 -12.32 -7.68 -19.00
C ILE A 619 -11.55 -8.86 -19.61
N ASN A 620 -10.99 -8.67 -20.81
CA ASN A 620 -10.26 -9.69 -21.54
C ASN A 620 -8.73 -9.58 -21.40
N ILE A 621 -8.23 -8.75 -20.48
CA ILE A 621 -6.83 -8.32 -20.43
C ILE A 621 -5.82 -9.46 -20.35
N HIS A 622 -6.17 -10.52 -19.61
CA HIS A 622 -5.30 -11.68 -19.42
C HIS A 622 -5.17 -12.50 -20.72
N THR A 623 -6.25 -12.64 -21.50
CA THR A 623 -6.24 -13.34 -22.80
C THR A 623 -5.39 -12.62 -23.86
N ILE A 624 -5.23 -11.30 -23.74
CA ILE A 624 -4.43 -10.49 -24.66
C ILE A 624 -2.94 -10.74 -24.44
N CYS A 625 -2.54 -11.02 -23.19
CA CYS A 625 -1.16 -11.25 -22.81
C CYS A 625 -0.64 -12.67 -23.10
N GLU A 626 -1.54 -13.62 -23.37
CA GLU A 626 -1.20 -14.98 -23.79
C GLU A 626 -0.89 -15.08 -25.31
N LYS A 627 -1.07 -14.00 -26.06
CA LYS A 627 -0.80 -13.95 -27.50
C LYS A 627 0.68 -13.87 -27.84
N ASN A 628 1.02 -14.22 -29.09
CA ASN A 628 2.39 -14.12 -29.61
C ASN A 628 2.94 -12.68 -29.44
N PRO A 629 4.23 -12.50 -29.08
CA PRO A 629 4.89 -11.18 -28.99
C PRO A 629 4.56 -10.18 -30.11
N CYS A 630 4.39 -10.64 -31.35
CA CYS A 630 4.00 -9.77 -32.47
C CYS A 630 2.61 -9.12 -32.26
N ASP A 631 1.63 -9.90 -31.81
CA ASP A 631 0.26 -9.42 -31.58
C ASP A 631 0.21 -8.44 -30.41
N TYR A 632 0.96 -8.72 -29.33
CA TYR A 632 1.10 -7.81 -28.19
C TYR A 632 1.68 -6.46 -28.62
N GLN A 633 2.72 -6.45 -29.46
CA GLN A 633 3.31 -5.21 -29.97
C GLN A 633 2.35 -4.42 -30.86
N GLN A 634 1.59 -5.09 -31.73
CA GLN A 634 0.58 -4.43 -32.55
C GLN A 634 -0.54 -3.83 -31.70
N TYR A 635 -0.97 -4.54 -30.67
CA TYR A 635 -1.96 -4.07 -29.71
C TYR A 635 -1.49 -2.83 -28.94
N ILE A 636 -0.28 -2.86 -28.39
CA ILE A 636 0.30 -1.68 -27.71
C ILE A 636 0.45 -0.49 -28.67
N LYS A 637 0.85 -0.72 -29.93
CA LYS A 637 0.92 0.35 -30.94
C LYS A 637 -0.45 0.98 -31.19
N PHE A 638 -1.50 0.16 -31.27
CA PHE A 638 -2.87 0.65 -31.38
C PHE A 638 -3.25 1.50 -30.17
N LEU A 639 -3.05 1.00 -28.95
CA LEU A 639 -3.37 1.76 -27.72
C LEU A 639 -2.59 3.08 -27.63
N LYS A 640 -1.30 3.08 -27.97
CA LYS A 640 -0.48 4.32 -28.05
C LYS A 640 -1.02 5.31 -29.07
N SER A 641 -1.61 4.83 -30.18
CA SER A 641 -2.25 5.71 -31.16
C SER A 641 -3.53 6.36 -30.63
N ILE A 642 -4.30 5.66 -29.77
CA ILE A 642 -5.46 6.23 -29.08
C ILE A 642 -5.01 7.21 -27.98
N LEU A 643 -3.93 6.91 -27.26
CA LEU A 643 -3.33 7.83 -26.31
C LEU A 643 -2.86 9.13 -26.99
N GLN A 644 -2.13 9.03 -28.09
CA GLN A 644 -1.70 10.20 -28.84
C GLN A 644 -2.90 11.02 -29.33
N TYR A 645 -3.99 10.37 -29.74
CA TYR A 645 -5.23 11.02 -30.11
C TYR A 645 -5.80 11.84 -28.94
N THR A 646 -5.93 11.24 -27.75
CA THR A 646 -6.52 11.94 -26.59
C THR A 646 -5.60 13.06 -26.07
N GLU A 647 -4.28 12.89 -26.09
CA GLU A 647 -3.31 13.95 -25.76
C GLU A 647 -3.40 15.15 -26.72
N ASN A 648 -3.56 14.88 -28.02
CA ASN A 648 -3.77 15.92 -29.02
C ASN A 648 -5.13 16.62 -28.82
N LEU A 649 -6.16 15.86 -28.46
CA LEU A 649 -7.49 16.41 -28.18
C LEU A 649 -7.43 17.37 -26.99
N VAL A 650 -6.80 16.99 -25.87
CA VAL A 650 -6.54 17.87 -24.71
C VAL A 650 -5.82 19.16 -25.11
N THR A 651 -4.85 19.07 -26.01
CA THR A 651 -4.16 20.25 -26.53
C THR A 651 -5.11 21.15 -27.31
N TYR A 652 -5.96 20.59 -28.17
CA TYR A 652 -6.86 21.35 -29.05
C TYR A 652 -8.07 21.93 -28.34
N THR A 653 -8.60 21.23 -27.32
CA THR A 653 -9.73 21.69 -26.50
C THR A 653 -9.32 22.63 -25.37
N SER A 654 -8.02 22.88 -25.20
CA SER A 654 -7.53 23.87 -24.25
C SER A 654 -8.05 25.29 -24.57
N PRO A 655 -8.33 26.12 -23.55
CA PRO A 655 -8.76 27.51 -23.75
C PRO A 655 -7.80 28.33 -24.62
N GLU A 656 -6.51 28.01 -24.59
CA GLU A 656 -5.45 28.70 -25.32
C GLU A 656 -5.45 28.36 -26.81
N LYS A 657 -5.64 27.07 -27.18
CA LYS A 657 -5.63 26.64 -28.59
C LYS A 657 -6.99 26.76 -29.23
N ASN A 658 -8.03 26.25 -28.58
CA ASN A 658 -9.43 26.42 -28.98
C ASN A 658 -9.73 26.00 -30.44
N LYS A 659 -9.23 24.81 -30.84
CA LYS A 659 -9.17 24.26 -32.20
C LYS A 659 -10.23 23.18 -32.45
N TRP A 660 -11.49 23.59 -32.61
CA TRP A 660 -12.63 22.65 -32.71
C TRP A 660 -12.77 21.95 -34.05
N ASP A 661 -12.41 22.61 -35.15
CA ASP A 661 -12.48 22.01 -36.49
C ASP A 661 -11.38 20.95 -36.68
N GLU A 662 -10.15 21.25 -36.23
CA GLU A 662 -9.05 20.28 -36.24
C GLU A 662 -9.29 19.11 -35.29
N SER A 663 -10.02 19.34 -34.18
CA SER A 663 -10.45 18.26 -33.28
C SER A 663 -11.37 17.28 -34.00
N MET A 664 -12.31 17.76 -34.82
CA MET A 664 -13.21 16.90 -35.60
C MET A 664 -12.48 16.06 -36.65
N GLU A 665 -11.52 16.64 -37.38
CA GLU A 665 -10.69 15.91 -38.34
C GLU A 665 -9.85 14.83 -37.64
N LEU A 666 -9.26 15.19 -36.50
CA LEU A 666 -8.48 14.28 -35.66
C LEU A 666 -9.35 13.10 -35.16
N THR A 667 -10.57 13.39 -34.70
CA THR A 667 -11.54 12.39 -34.24
C THR A 667 -11.94 11.43 -35.35
N HIS A 668 -12.19 11.92 -36.56
CA HIS A 668 -12.51 11.06 -37.70
C HIS A 668 -11.38 10.06 -38.00
N LYS A 669 -10.12 10.52 -38.01
CA LYS A 669 -8.95 9.65 -38.20
C LYS A 669 -8.81 8.60 -37.09
N ALA A 670 -9.16 8.95 -35.85
CA ALA A 670 -9.13 8.01 -34.74
C ALA A 670 -10.22 6.93 -34.86
N LEU A 671 -11.45 7.31 -35.24
CA LEU A 671 -12.56 6.37 -35.46
C LEU A 671 -12.24 5.35 -36.54
N ILE A 672 -11.61 5.75 -37.66
CA ILE A 672 -11.16 4.82 -38.71
C ILE A 672 -10.21 3.77 -38.12
N LYS A 673 -9.24 4.18 -37.28
CA LYS A 673 -8.30 3.26 -36.64
C LYS A 673 -8.99 2.30 -35.67
N ILE A 674 -9.93 2.79 -34.86
CA ILE A 674 -10.72 1.96 -33.93
C ILE A 674 -11.52 0.92 -34.72
N ARG A 675 -12.22 1.35 -35.77
CA ARG A 675 -12.98 0.46 -36.66
C ARG A 675 -12.11 -0.64 -37.26
N THR A 676 -10.99 -0.27 -37.89
CA THR A 676 -10.07 -1.25 -38.49
C THR A 676 -9.54 -2.25 -37.46
N PHE A 677 -9.29 -1.80 -36.23
CA PHE A 677 -8.87 -2.69 -35.15
C PHE A 677 -9.98 -3.66 -34.73
N SER A 678 -11.20 -3.16 -34.53
CA SER A 678 -12.37 -3.98 -34.16
C SER A 678 -12.71 -5.03 -35.22
N GLU A 679 -12.69 -4.66 -36.50
CA GLU A 679 -12.95 -5.58 -37.62
C GLU A 679 -11.94 -6.72 -37.65
N ARG A 680 -10.64 -6.43 -37.53
CA ARG A 680 -9.58 -7.45 -37.48
C ARG A 680 -9.79 -8.42 -36.31
N LYS A 681 -10.18 -7.91 -35.14
CA LYS A 681 -10.43 -8.72 -33.94
C LYS A 681 -11.62 -9.66 -34.15
N LEU A 682 -12.70 -9.16 -34.74
CA LEU A 682 -13.89 -9.96 -35.07
C LEU A 682 -13.57 -11.10 -36.05
N THR A 683 -12.83 -10.81 -37.12
CA THR A 683 -12.40 -11.83 -38.11
C THR A 683 -11.56 -12.93 -37.45
N LEU A 684 -10.62 -12.57 -36.57
CA LEU A 684 -9.79 -13.55 -35.84
C LEU A 684 -10.62 -14.43 -34.90
N MET A 685 -11.64 -13.88 -34.24
CA MET A 685 -12.53 -14.65 -33.35
C MET A 685 -13.40 -15.63 -34.14
N GLN A 686 -13.92 -15.22 -35.31
CA GLN A 686 -14.70 -16.09 -36.18
C GLN A 686 -13.87 -17.27 -36.72
N LEU A 687 -12.63 -17.01 -37.14
CA LEU A 687 -11.68 -18.04 -37.60
C LEU A 687 -11.33 -19.04 -36.47
N ALA A 688 -11.09 -18.56 -35.25
CA ALA A 688 -10.80 -19.42 -34.10
C ALA A 688 -11.99 -20.31 -33.70
N THR A 689 -13.22 -19.85 -33.93
CA THR A 689 -14.44 -20.62 -33.63
C THR A 689 -14.67 -21.72 -34.67
N GLN A 690 -14.30 -21.48 -35.93
CA GLN A 690 -14.37 -22.49 -37.00
C GLN A 690 -13.37 -23.65 -36.78
N VAL A 691 -12.17 -23.36 -36.27
CA VAL A 691 -11.13 -24.38 -35.99
C VAL A 691 -11.46 -25.27 -34.78
N LYS A 692 -12.32 -24.82 -33.85
CA LYS A 692 -12.77 -25.63 -32.69
C LYS A 692 -13.95 -26.57 -33.02
N LEU A 693 -14.60 -26.37 -34.16
CA LEU A 693 -15.75 -27.16 -34.62
C LEU A 693 -15.36 -28.18 -35.72
N SER A 694 -14.11 -28.13 -36.18
CA SER A 694 -13.44 -29.14 -37.02
C SER A 694 -12.55 -30.03 -36.16
#